data_AF-A0A553P486-F1
#
_entry.id   AF-A0A553P486-F1
#
_cell.length_a   1.000
_cell.length_b   1.000
_cell.length_c   1.000
_cell.angle_alpha   90.00
_cell.angle_beta   90.00
_cell.angle_gamma   90.00
#
_symmetry.space_group_name_H-M   'P 1'
#
loop_
_entity.id
_entity.type
_entity.pdbx_description
1 polymer ?
#
loop_
_entity_poly.entity_id
_entity_poly.type
_entity_poly.pdbx_seq_one_letter_code
_entity_poly.pdbx_strand_id
1 'polypeptide(L)'
;MASRTLILVLAWTTSVLGAEWSYKGKHGPGHWGGVCNTGKSQSPIDFAEPEFVELEPFAFTHYEREPLAVTLSNNGHSAKIEYSLNEAREPIISGGGLPGIKFGFAQAHFHWGGGSERGSEHTIMGRSYPLELHLVHYNKKYESLMDALPHWDGLAVLGVMFRVSDQPNPDIEDILEAASIIKTPGTSKSVPKISPLDIYLPNNTVDFFRYNGSLTTPPCSESVTWTVFTEPLNISEQQLDQFRYLKDAEGFSMKDNFRPVQPINERRLLTTKVNYRGQDVAPKVLERARYDVYHEEPEEVDHFFLLIMSIIIFFMQCGFAFMEAGAVRSKNTVNILIKNWLDMCIGALVYWAVGFALTFGESRPGLARFMGTSYFFFFDMPAYKLSKWFFQFVFAATAATLVSGSLAERCNFYAYIVYSIMITGFIYPMIAHWTWHREGWLRIHGYHDFAGSGVVHLTGAVCALVGCILMGPRIGRFDKDGKPVPMPGHSVPLAALGGLILVFGFFACNGTKQGSISHPGDGVAIATSIVNTALGTSAAGLCTLIFCKTGIVPGTGHTYSFLLTMNGSLTGTVALCAGCNVYQSWAAVVVGASCGPLFLYSRYFLLSMTIDDPLDAIPVHGIGGLWGVIAVHIFKADGLIMTGSSEAAIGLGWNLIGLATIIVWTGVMCFVMFYILKKNQMLRVETEHEFKGMDLLKHGESAYPADAWVEAQYMKDGGVETSVPNGNDDAVEPVTKDNSRDGLPPNMKFSRAASYNNPHEMFPSASKLFSGMNSVAGNVTIQKNSPKNPRSISVSGANPLSTLGEEGTAEEKASLK
;
A
#
# COMPACT_ATOMS: atom_id res chain seq x y z
N MET A 1 1.46 -29.68 42.27
CA MET A 1 2.43 -30.70 42.71
C MET A 1 2.78 -31.51 41.47
N ALA A 2 3.83 -31.15 40.74
CA ALA A 2 5.22 -31.60 40.97
C ALA A 2 5.37 -33.09 40.58
N SER A 3 6.31 -33.55 39.76
CA SER A 3 7.47 -32.97 39.07
C SER A 3 8.10 -34.14 38.29
N ARG A 4 8.70 -33.87 37.12
CA ARG A 4 9.87 -34.59 36.54
C ARG A 4 9.79 -36.09 36.24
N THR A 5 10.00 -36.46 34.97
CA THR A 5 10.96 -37.50 34.51
C THR A 5 11.27 -37.22 33.02
N LEU A 6 12.41 -36.56 32.72
CA LEU A 6 13.59 -37.11 31.98
C LEU A 6 13.23 -37.58 30.55
N ILE A 7 13.47 -36.84 29.47
CA ILE A 7 14.78 -36.67 28.79
C ILE A 7 15.78 -37.76 29.17
N LEU A 8 15.80 -38.88 28.45
CA LEU A 8 17.01 -39.67 28.18
C LEU A 8 16.73 -40.89 27.26
N VAL A 9 17.58 -41.01 26.24
CA VAL A 9 17.84 -42.19 25.39
C VAL A 9 16.86 -42.47 24.24
N LEU A 10 16.98 -41.68 23.17
CA LEU A 10 16.99 -42.20 21.79
C LEU A 10 18.45 -42.28 21.32
N ALA A 11 19.25 -43.02 22.09
CA ALA A 11 20.51 -43.59 21.64
C ALA A 11 20.32 -45.11 21.67
N TRP A 12 19.49 -45.61 20.74
CA TRP A 12 19.61 -46.98 20.29
C TRP A 12 20.12 -46.91 18.87
N THR A 13 21.44 -47.04 18.78
CA THR A 13 22.12 -47.62 17.63
C THR A 13 21.39 -48.89 17.25
N THR A 14 20.48 -48.81 16.28
CA THR A 14 20.18 -49.96 15.44
C THR A 14 21.42 -50.21 14.59
N SER A 15 22.37 -50.94 15.18
CA SER A 15 23.29 -51.78 14.44
C SER A 15 22.47 -52.86 13.73
N VAL A 16 21.71 -52.46 12.72
CA VAL A 16 21.37 -53.34 11.62
C VAL A 16 22.59 -53.28 10.72
N LEU A 17 23.18 -54.45 10.46
CA LEU A 17 24.23 -54.67 9.47
C LEU A 17 23.71 -54.29 8.07
N GLY A 18 23.57 -52.98 7.81
CA GLY A 18 23.35 -52.39 6.51
C GLY A 18 24.69 -51.81 6.08
N ALA A 19 25.22 -52.28 4.96
CA ALA A 19 26.52 -51.90 4.44
C ALA A 19 26.79 -50.39 4.56
N GLU A 20 27.98 -50.01 5.07
CA GLU A 20 28.52 -48.66 4.87
C GLU A 20 28.34 -48.30 3.40
N TRP A 21 27.53 -47.27 3.13
CA TRP A 21 27.25 -46.78 1.79
C TRP A 21 27.81 -45.36 1.66
N SER A 22 28.14 -44.96 0.45
CA SER A 22 28.55 -43.59 0.16
C SER A 22 28.09 -43.19 -1.24
N TYR A 23 28.35 -41.96 -1.65
CA TYR A 23 28.05 -41.49 -3.01
C TYR A 23 29.14 -41.84 -4.04
N LYS A 24 30.28 -42.39 -3.60
CA LYS A 24 31.48 -42.58 -4.44
C LYS A 24 32.22 -43.89 -4.14
N GLY A 25 33.02 -44.35 -5.10
CA GLY A 25 33.92 -45.50 -4.90
C GLY A 25 33.19 -46.83 -4.71
N LYS A 26 33.81 -47.74 -3.94
CA LYS A 26 33.35 -49.14 -3.77
C LYS A 26 32.02 -49.28 -3.01
N HIS A 27 31.60 -48.21 -2.33
CA HIS A 27 30.34 -48.11 -1.58
C HIS A 27 29.34 -47.17 -2.28
N GLY A 28 29.65 -46.73 -3.50
CA GLY A 28 28.86 -45.81 -4.30
C GLY A 28 27.56 -46.40 -4.85
N PRO A 29 26.68 -45.57 -5.46
CA PRO A 29 25.35 -45.98 -5.95
C PRO A 29 25.32 -47.20 -6.85
N GLY A 30 26.36 -47.42 -7.66
CA GLY A 30 26.47 -48.61 -8.53
C GLY A 30 26.67 -49.94 -7.79
N HIS A 31 26.90 -49.92 -6.47
CA HIS A 31 27.11 -51.09 -5.63
C HIS A 31 26.05 -51.25 -4.54
N TRP A 32 25.06 -50.35 -4.47
CA TRP A 32 24.00 -50.45 -3.47
C TRP A 32 23.11 -51.67 -3.73
N GLY A 33 22.93 -52.50 -2.72
CA GLY A 33 22.12 -53.72 -2.81
C GLY A 33 20.62 -53.50 -2.60
N GLY A 34 19.84 -54.58 -2.67
CA GLY A 34 18.40 -54.54 -2.39
C GLY A 34 17.60 -53.73 -3.42
N VAL A 35 16.57 -53.01 -2.95
CA VAL A 35 15.65 -52.23 -3.79
C VAL A 35 16.38 -51.16 -4.61
N CYS A 36 17.50 -50.64 -4.13
CA CYS A 36 18.33 -49.69 -4.87
C CYS A 36 18.77 -50.21 -6.26
N ASN A 37 18.96 -51.53 -6.39
CA ASN A 37 19.37 -52.18 -7.64
C ASN A 37 18.21 -52.88 -8.36
N THR A 38 17.26 -53.45 -7.62
CA THR A 38 16.16 -54.24 -8.21
C THR A 38 14.89 -53.44 -8.48
N GLY A 39 14.76 -52.25 -7.90
CA GLY A 39 13.60 -51.38 -8.01
C GLY A 39 13.38 -50.83 -9.43
N LYS A 40 12.11 -50.57 -9.77
CA LYS A 40 11.71 -50.03 -11.09
C LYS A 40 11.26 -48.56 -11.03
N SER A 41 11.06 -48.02 -9.85
CA SER A 41 10.62 -46.65 -9.59
C SER A 41 11.69 -45.86 -8.83
N GLN A 42 12.95 -46.05 -9.20
CA GLN A 42 14.07 -45.42 -8.51
C GLN A 42 14.18 -43.92 -8.81
N SER A 43 14.69 -43.18 -7.83
CA SER A 43 14.95 -41.73 -7.85
C SER A 43 16.43 -41.45 -7.57
N PRO A 44 16.97 -40.30 -7.99
CA PRO A 44 16.31 -39.19 -8.68
C PRO A 44 16.13 -39.44 -10.18
N ILE A 45 15.49 -38.53 -10.90
CA ILE A 45 15.23 -38.64 -12.36
C ILE A 45 15.53 -37.31 -13.07
N ASP A 46 15.53 -37.36 -14.40
CA ASP A 46 15.55 -36.18 -15.26
C ASP A 46 14.14 -35.79 -15.73
N PHE A 47 13.78 -34.51 -15.60
CA PHE A 47 12.51 -33.95 -16.08
C PHE A 47 12.60 -33.51 -17.56
N ALA A 48 12.91 -34.46 -18.46
CA ALA A 48 13.05 -34.19 -19.90
C ALA A 48 11.70 -33.95 -20.62
N GLU A 49 10.70 -34.77 -20.29
CA GLU A 49 9.43 -34.86 -21.03
C GLU A 49 8.19 -34.90 -20.12
N PRO A 50 7.96 -33.90 -19.25
CA PRO A 50 6.79 -33.92 -18.39
C PRO A 50 5.51 -33.58 -19.14
N GLU A 51 4.45 -34.30 -18.81
CA GLU A 51 3.08 -34.06 -19.28
C GLU A 51 2.42 -33.00 -18.40
N PHE A 52 1.78 -32.01 -19.04
CA PHE A 52 1.05 -30.99 -18.30
C PHE A 52 -0.20 -31.59 -17.63
N VAL A 53 -0.44 -31.20 -16.37
CA VAL A 53 -1.63 -31.56 -15.61
C VAL A 53 -2.06 -30.38 -14.74
N GLU A 54 -3.36 -30.19 -14.60
CA GLU A 54 -3.92 -29.28 -13.61
C GLU A 54 -4.12 -30.03 -12.28
N LEU A 55 -3.49 -29.54 -11.22
CA LEU A 55 -3.64 -30.05 -9.86
C LEU A 55 -4.06 -28.90 -8.95
N GLU A 56 -4.81 -29.22 -7.90
CA GLU A 56 -5.12 -28.25 -6.86
C GLU A 56 -3.84 -27.76 -6.15
N PRO A 57 -3.77 -26.50 -5.69
CA PRO A 57 -2.61 -26.00 -4.97
C PRO A 57 -2.32 -26.77 -3.68
N PHE A 58 -1.07 -26.72 -3.22
CA PHE A 58 -0.72 -27.18 -1.88
C PHE A 58 -1.36 -26.30 -0.80
N ALA A 59 -1.79 -26.94 0.28
CA ALA A 59 -2.09 -26.31 1.54
C ALA A 59 -0.98 -26.63 2.55
N PHE A 60 -0.14 -25.63 2.82
CA PHE A 60 0.90 -25.65 3.84
C PHE A 60 0.29 -25.20 5.18
N THR A 61 0.28 -26.08 6.17
CA THR A 61 -0.25 -25.79 7.51
C THR A 61 0.90 -25.77 8.52
N HIS A 62 1.00 -24.71 9.31
CA HIS A 62 2.02 -24.50 10.34
C HIS A 62 3.47 -24.37 9.81
N TYR A 63 3.64 -24.15 8.51
CA TYR A 63 4.97 -23.96 7.91
C TYR A 63 5.62 -22.67 8.40
N GLU A 64 4.82 -21.67 8.75
CA GLU A 64 5.20 -20.35 9.28
C GLU A 64 5.54 -20.38 10.78
N ARG A 65 5.33 -21.50 11.47
CA ARG A 65 5.52 -21.60 12.92
C ARG A 65 6.94 -21.96 13.27
N GLU A 66 7.53 -21.19 14.19
CA GLU A 66 8.83 -21.53 14.76
C GLU A 66 8.77 -22.87 15.53
N PRO A 67 9.73 -23.79 15.31
CA PRO A 67 9.84 -25.04 16.06
C PRO A 67 10.29 -24.78 17.51
N LEU A 68 10.18 -25.77 18.39
CA LEU A 68 10.65 -25.64 19.79
C LEU A 68 12.18 -25.63 19.88
N ALA A 69 12.82 -26.39 19.00
CA ALA A 69 14.25 -26.42 18.78
C ALA A 69 14.50 -27.08 17.42
N VAL A 70 15.64 -26.79 16.80
CA VAL A 70 16.08 -27.50 15.60
C VAL A 70 17.42 -28.16 15.89
N THR A 71 17.58 -29.40 15.46
CA THR A 71 18.85 -30.11 15.52
C THR A 71 19.39 -30.22 14.11
N LEU A 72 20.54 -29.59 13.86
CA LEU A 72 21.32 -29.81 12.66
C LEU A 72 22.39 -30.87 12.97
N SER A 73 22.58 -31.83 12.07
CA SER A 73 23.57 -32.90 12.22
C SER A 73 24.29 -33.19 10.91
N ASN A 74 25.56 -33.57 11.01
CA ASN A 74 26.28 -34.19 9.90
C ASN A 74 26.18 -35.70 10.10
N ASN A 75 25.38 -36.37 9.28
CA ASN A 75 25.18 -37.82 9.39
C ASN A 75 26.24 -38.64 8.63
N GLY A 76 27.31 -37.99 8.14
CA GLY A 76 28.35 -38.61 7.31
C GLY A 76 28.06 -38.58 5.81
N HIS A 77 26.83 -38.23 5.41
CA HIS A 77 26.39 -38.22 4.01
C HIS A 77 25.74 -36.90 3.57
N SER A 78 25.20 -36.12 4.51
CA SER A 78 24.55 -34.83 4.27
C SER A 78 24.46 -34.00 5.57
N ALA A 79 24.14 -32.72 5.41
CA ALA A 79 23.63 -31.87 6.49
C ALA A 79 22.13 -32.15 6.68
N LYS A 80 21.76 -32.74 7.81
CA LYS A 80 20.39 -33.14 8.14
C LYS A 80 19.80 -32.25 9.23
N ILE A 81 18.55 -31.84 9.04
CA ILE A 81 17.75 -30.97 9.91
C ILE A 81 16.57 -31.77 10.47
N GLU A 82 16.41 -31.71 11.79
CA GLU A 82 15.27 -32.29 12.52
C GLU A 82 14.64 -31.26 13.45
N TYR A 83 13.32 -31.12 13.37
CA TYR A 83 12.57 -30.17 14.18
C TYR A 83 12.06 -30.87 15.43
N SER A 84 12.28 -30.26 16.60
CA SER A 84 11.60 -30.63 17.84
C SER A 84 10.21 -29.99 17.82
N LEU A 85 9.18 -30.82 17.66
CA LEU A 85 7.81 -30.39 17.43
C LEU A 85 6.87 -30.84 18.57
N ASN A 86 5.73 -30.16 18.70
CA ASN A 86 4.56 -30.65 19.40
C ASN A 86 3.37 -30.64 18.43
N GLU A 87 2.25 -31.28 18.79
CA GLU A 87 1.09 -31.40 17.89
C GLU A 87 0.57 -30.03 17.38
N ALA A 88 0.70 -28.97 18.19
CA ALA A 88 0.28 -27.63 17.82
C ALA A 88 1.25 -26.92 16.85
N ARG A 89 2.44 -27.47 16.59
CA ARG A 89 3.48 -26.84 15.75
C ARG A 89 3.95 -27.73 14.61
N GLU A 90 3.44 -28.95 14.49
CA GLU A 90 3.84 -29.88 13.43
C GLU A 90 3.50 -29.29 12.05
N PRO A 91 4.49 -29.04 11.17
CA PRO A 91 4.24 -28.63 9.80
C PRO A 91 3.61 -29.75 9.00
N ILE A 92 2.53 -29.45 8.29
CA ILE A 92 1.74 -30.43 7.54
C ILE A 92 1.50 -29.91 6.12
N ILE A 93 1.64 -30.81 5.14
CA ILE A 93 1.22 -30.57 3.76
C ILE A 93 0.01 -31.42 3.38
N SER A 94 -0.85 -30.83 2.54
CA SER A 94 -2.02 -31.46 1.92
C SER A 94 -2.31 -30.78 0.57
N GLY A 95 -3.21 -31.32 -0.25
CA GLY A 95 -3.45 -30.83 -1.61
C GLY A 95 -2.28 -31.14 -2.57
N GLY A 96 -2.14 -30.39 -3.66
CA GLY A 96 -1.04 -30.58 -4.62
C GLY A 96 -1.14 -31.88 -5.43
N GLY A 97 -2.27 -32.58 -5.44
CA GLY A 97 -2.43 -33.92 -6.01
C GLY A 97 -1.82 -35.03 -5.15
N LEU A 98 -1.56 -34.81 -3.85
CA LEU A 98 -1.02 -35.84 -2.96
C LEU A 98 -2.05 -36.96 -2.68
N PRO A 99 -1.63 -38.24 -2.59
CA PRO A 99 -2.54 -39.38 -2.44
C PRO A 99 -3.16 -39.54 -1.04
N GLY A 100 -2.75 -38.72 -0.07
CA GLY A 100 -3.19 -38.79 1.33
C GLY A 100 -3.79 -37.46 1.82
N ILE A 101 -4.49 -37.51 2.95
CA ILE A 101 -5.21 -36.34 3.49
C ILE A 101 -4.23 -35.34 4.11
N LYS A 102 -3.20 -35.82 4.82
CA LYS A 102 -2.19 -35.00 5.51
C LYS A 102 -0.85 -35.72 5.58
N PHE A 103 0.24 -35.01 5.31
CA PHE A 103 1.61 -35.49 5.49
C PHE A 103 2.34 -34.59 6.49
N GLY A 104 2.88 -35.15 7.56
CA GLY A 104 3.61 -34.40 8.58
C GLY A 104 5.10 -34.35 8.30
N PHE A 105 5.75 -33.23 8.61
CA PHE A 105 7.17 -33.03 8.41
C PHE A 105 8.00 -33.96 9.30
N ALA A 106 8.98 -34.64 8.71
CA ALA A 106 9.89 -35.54 9.41
C ALA A 106 11.30 -34.97 9.52
N GLN A 107 11.90 -34.57 8.40
CA GLN A 107 13.27 -34.05 8.34
C GLN A 107 13.51 -33.26 7.06
N ALA A 108 14.59 -32.48 7.04
CA ALA A 108 15.14 -31.88 5.82
C ALA A 108 16.62 -32.23 5.65
N HIS A 109 17.12 -32.29 4.41
CA HIS A 109 18.54 -32.50 4.12
C HIS A 109 18.94 -31.94 2.75
N PHE A 110 20.25 -31.75 2.55
CA PHE A 110 20.80 -31.07 1.38
C PHE A 110 21.69 -31.97 0.53
N HIS A 111 21.70 -31.72 -0.78
CA HIS A 111 22.60 -32.35 -1.75
C HIS A 111 23.31 -31.26 -2.55
N TRP A 112 24.63 -31.34 -2.68
CA TRP A 112 25.45 -30.33 -3.35
C TRP A 112 26.64 -30.93 -4.09
N GLY A 113 27.13 -30.18 -5.06
CA GLY A 113 28.29 -30.58 -5.85
C GLY A 113 29.59 -29.91 -5.42
N GLY A 114 30.68 -30.45 -5.93
CA GLY A 114 32.01 -29.85 -5.80
C GLY A 114 32.23 -28.59 -6.64
N GLY A 115 31.31 -28.26 -7.55
CA GLY A 115 31.32 -27.07 -8.40
C GLY A 115 29.91 -26.47 -8.53
N SER A 116 29.78 -25.34 -9.22
CA SER A 116 28.56 -24.51 -9.23
C SER A 116 27.53 -24.90 -10.29
N GLU A 117 27.89 -25.82 -11.20
CA GLU A 117 27.04 -26.27 -12.31
C GLU A 117 26.41 -27.66 -12.07
N ARG A 118 26.65 -28.26 -10.89
CA ARG A 118 26.15 -29.59 -10.54
C ARG A 118 26.02 -29.74 -9.03
N GLY A 119 25.14 -30.63 -8.58
CA GLY A 119 24.94 -30.85 -7.14
C GLY A 119 23.55 -31.33 -6.73
N SER A 120 22.54 -30.99 -7.53
CA SER A 120 21.19 -31.49 -7.37
C SER A 120 21.12 -32.97 -7.69
N GLU A 121 20.24 -33.67 -6.97
CA GLU A 121 19.88 -35.05 -7.24
C GLU A 121 19.07 -35.13 -8.54
N HIS A 122 18.03 -34.30 -8.67
CA HIS A 122 17.23 -34.23 -9.90
C HIS A 122 17.88 -33.34 -10.95
N THR A 123 17.60 -33.63 -12.22
CA THR A 123 17.95 -32.75 -13.34
C THR A 123 16.70 -32.31 -14.08
N ILE A 124 16.80 -31.15 -14.72
CA ILE A 124 15.73 -30.54 -15.51
C ILE A 124 16.26 -30.39 -16.94
N MET A 125 15.73 -31.18 -17.88
CA MET A 125 16.22 -31.27 -19.28
C MET A 125 17.73 -31.55 -19.34
N GLY A 126 18.20 -32.48 -18.51
CA GLY A 126 19.60 -32.85 -18.38
C GLY A 126 20.48 -31.83 -17.64
N ARG A 127 19.93 -30.69 -17.18
CA ARG A 127 20.68 -29.70 -16.40
C ARG A 127 20.60 -29.99 -14.90
N SER A 128 21.75 -29.99 -14.24
CA SER A 128 21.86 -30.05 -12.77
C SER A 128 22.00 -28.64 -12.20
N TYR A 129 21.63 -28.50 -10.93
CA TYR A 129 21.77 -27.29 -10.13
C TYR A 129 22.86 -27.48 -9.06
N PRO A 130 23.51 -26.42 -8.55
CA PRO A 130 24.58 -26.54 -7.54
C PRO A 130 24.18 -27.19 -6.22
N LEU A 131 22.92 -27.06 -5.82
CA LEU A 131 22.39 -27.50 -4.53
C LEU A 131 20.89 -27.82 -4.66
N GLU A 132 20.44 -28.84 -3.94
CA GLU A 132 19.03 -29.23 -3.82
C GLU A 132 18.70 -29.55 -2.35
N LEU A 133 17.58 -29.03 -1.86
CA LEU A 133 17.03 -29.30 -0.53
C LEU A 133 15.85 -30.25 -0.64
N HIS A 134 15.84 -31.30 0.18
CA HIS A 134 14.74 -32.25 0.31
C HIS A 134 14.02 -32.08 1.65
N LEU A 135 12.73 -31.69 1.60
CA LEU A 135 11.84 -31.65 2.75
C LEU A 135 10.99 -32.93 2.80
N VAL A 136 11.28 -33.82 3.73
CA VAL A 136 10.67 -35.15 3.83
C VAL A 136 9.48 -35.12 4.77
N HIS A 137 8.34 -35.60 4.26
CA HIS A 137 7.11 -35.75 5.01
C HIS A 137 6.62 -37.19 4.95
N TYR A 138 5.90 -37.61 5.99
CA TYR A 138 5.27 -38.94 6.04
C TYR A 138 3.76 -38.83 6.18
N ASN A 139 3.05 -39.75 5.54
CA ASN A 139 1.60 -39.79 5.52
C ASN A 139 1.07 -40.08 6.93
N LYS A 140 0.26 -39.18 7.48
CA LYS A 140 -0.27 -39.27 8.86
C LYS A 140 -1.30 -40.39 9.05
N LYS A 141 -1.61 -41.14 7.99
CA LYS A 141 -2.30 -42.42 8.07
C LYS A 141 -1.48 -43.49 8.79
N TYR A 142 -0.15 -43.39 8.77
CA TYR A 142 0.77 -44.32 9.44
C TYR A 142 1.26 -43.73 10.77
N GLU A 143 1.56 -44.57 11.75
CA GLU A 143 1.95 -44.14 13.10
C GLU A 143 3.31 -43.42 13.10
N SER A 144 4.26 -43.90 12.30
CA SER A 144 5.60 -43.33 12.20
C SER A 144 6.12 -43.28 10.77
N LEU A 145 7.21 -42.52 10.56
CA LEU A 145 7.97 -42.55 9.32
C LEU A 145 8.37 -43.98 8.92
N MET A 146 8.78 -44.80 9.89
CA MET A 146 9.22 -46.18 9.65
C MET A 146 8.07 -47.07 9.20
N ASP A 147 6.87 -46.87 9.75
CA ASP A 147 5.68 -47.62 9.34
C ASP A 147 5.18 -47.18 7.96
N ALA A 148 5.45 -45.94 7.56
CA ALA A 148 5.08 -45.42 6.24
C ALA A 148 6.00 -45.93 5.11
N LEU A 149 7.29 -46.15 5.39
CA LEU A 149 8.32 -46.52 4.40
C LEU A 149 7.99 -47.73 3.49
N PRO A 150 7.30 -48.79 3.94
CA PRO A 150 6.98 -49.93 3.09
C PRO A 150 5.83 -49.66 2.09
N HIS A 151 5.13 -48.53 2.22
CA HIS A 151 3.93 -48.23 1.44
C HIS A 151 4.19 -47.23 0.32
N TRP A 152 3.58 -47.46 -0.84
CA TRP A 152 3.77 -46.62 -2.03
C TRP A 152 3.31 -45.15 -1.81
N ASP A 153 2.34 -44.94 -0.93
CA ASP A 153 1.77 -43.63 -0.52
C ASP A 153 2.37 -43.13 0.80
N GLY A 154 3.49 -43.71 1.23
CA GLY A 154 4.07 -43.52 2.56
C GLY A 154 4.65 -42.12 2.76
N LEU A 155 5.38 -41.60 1.77
CA LEU A 155 6.15 -40.37 1.89
C LEU A 155 5.78 -39.34 0.81
N ALA A 156 5.88 -38.08 1.17
CA ALA A 156 5.86 -36.96 0.23
C ALA A 156 7.15 -36.15 0.43
N VAL A 157 7.90 -35.92 -0.64
CA VAL A 157 9.15 -35.16 -0.58
C VAL A 157 9.07 -33.96 -1.49
N LEU A 158 9.36 -32.78 -0.93
CA LEU A 158 9.48 -31.53 -1.67
C LEU A 158 10.96 -31.28 -1.97
N GLY A 159 11.32 -31.18 -3.25
CA GLY A 159 12.64 -30.83 -3.75
C GLY A 159 12.68 -29.35 -4.13
N VAL A 160 13.63 -28.62 -3.57
CA VAL A 160 13.86 -27.19 -3.84
C VAL A 160 15.26 -27.03 -4.41
N MET A 161 15.33 -26.55 -5.65
CA MET A 161 16.59 -26.30 -6.34
C MET A 161 17.20 -24.98 -5.87
N PHE A 162 18.53 -24.87 -5.94
CA PHE A 162 19.23 -23.61 -5.72
C PHE A 162 20.07 -23.26 -6.94
N ARG A 163 20.18 -21.98 -7.28
CA ARG A 163 21.08 -21.45 -8.31
C ARG A 163 22.11 -20.51 -7.69
N VAL A 164 23.31 -20.49 -8.26
CA VAL A 164 24.32 -19.52 -7.81
C VAL A 164 23.91 -18.11 -8.22
N SER A 165 24.02 -17.18 -7.28
CA SER A 165 23.72 -15.76 -7.43
C SER A 165 24.81 -14.91 -6.78
N ASP A 166 24.99 -13.67 -7.23
CA ASP A 166 25.92 -12.71 -6.63
C ASP A 166 25.42 -12.20 -5.25
N GLN A 167 24.13 -12.38 -4.96
CA GLN A 167 23.53 -11.99 -3.68
C GLN A 167 23.44 -13.22 -2.75
N PRO A 168 23.91 -13.12 -1.49
CA PRO A 168 23.73 -14.18 -0.51
C PRO A 168 22.25 -14.36 -0.18
N ASN A 169 21.87 -15.59 0.13
CA ASN A 169 20.54 -15.92 0.60
C ASN A 169 20.49 -15.75 2.13
N PRO A 170 19.78 -14.75 2.67
CA PRO A 170 19.72 -14.53 4.11
C PRO A 170 18.97 -15.65 4.85
N ASP A 171 18.07 -16.36 4.17
CA ASP A 171 17.17 -17.34 4.78
C ASP A 171 17.88 -18.65 5.15
N ILE A 172 19.06 -18.92 4.56
CA ILE A 172 19.88 -20.09 4.87
C ILE A 172 20.99 -19.80 5.90
N GLU A 173 21.14 -18.56 6.36
CA GLU A 173 22.29 -18.15 7.18
C GLU A 173 22.34 -18.88 8.54
N ASP A 174 21.18 -19.12 9.17
CA ASP A 174 21.09 -19.87 10.43
C ASP A 174 21.58 -21.32 10.27
N ILE A 175 21.29 -21.94 9.11
CA ILE A 175 21.76 -23.29 8.77
C ILE A 175 23.27 -23.26 8.57
N LEU A 176 23.78 -22.24 7.89
CA LEU A 176 25.19 -22.07 7.59
C LEU A 176 26.03 -21.84 8.85
N GLU A 177 25.56 -21.01 9.77
CA GLU A 177 26.19 -20.82 11.08
C GLU A 177 26.29 -22.16 11.83
N ALA A 178 25.20 -22.94 11.85
CA ALA A 178 25.19 -24.25 12.47
C ALA A 178 26.08 -25.26 11.73
N ALA A 179 26.13 -25.21 10.40
CA ALA A 179 26.98 -26.06 9.55
C ALA A 179 28.47 -25.85 9.86
N SER A 180 28.87 -24.62 10.23
CA SER A 180 30.24 -24.32 10.66
C SER A 180 30.67 -25.08 11.91
N ILE A 181 29.71 -25.57 12.72
CA ILE A 181 29.96 -26.29 13.98
C ILE A 181 29.93 -27.80 13.75
N ILE A 182 29.04 -28.30 12.89
CA ILE A 182 28.84 -29.73 12.63
C ILE A 182 29.78 -30.31 11.55
N LYS A 183 31.05 -29.87 11.55
CA LYS A 183 31.98 -30.18 10.44
C LYS A 183 32.20 -31.66 10.20
N THR A 184 32.24 -32.49 11.24
CA THR A 184 32.59 -33.92 11.12
C THR A 184 31.36 -34.84 11.30
N PRO A 185 31.37 -36.05 10.71
CA PRO A 185 30.29 -37.01 10.87
C PRO A 185 29.98 -37.30 12.34
N GLY A 186 28.71 -37.53 12.65
CA GLY A 186 28.22 -37.81 14.00
C GLY A 186 28.14 -36.57 14.92
N THR A 187 28.55 -35.40 14.44
CA THR A 187 28.35 -34.15 15.18
C THR A 187 26.94 -33.61 14.96
N SER A 188 26.38 -33.05 16.03
CA SER A 188 25.08 -32.39 15.99
C SER A 188 25.10 -31.13 16.84
N LYS A 189 24.27 -30.17 16.46
CA LYS A 189 24.06 -28.93 17.20
C LYS A 189 22.57 -28.66 17.26
N SER A 190 22.06 -28.55 18.49
CA SER A 190 20.74 -27.98 18.70
C SER A 190 20.85 -26.46 18.70
N VAL A 191 20.03 -25.82 17.88
CA VAL A 191 19.93 -24.37 17.74
C VAL A 191 18.54 -23.96 18.24
N PRO A 192 18.47 -23.09 19.27
CA PRO A 192 17.19 -22.71 19.89
C PRO A 192 16.35 -21.76 19.05
N LYS A 193 16.87 -21.22 17.94
CA LYS A 193 16.14 -20.35 17.02
C LYS A 193 16.62 -20.61 15.59
N ILE A 194 15.79 -21.28 14.79
CA ILE A 194 15.95 -21.38 13.34
C ILE A 194 14.63 -20.93 12.73
N SER A 195 14.74 -20.29 11.57
CA SER A 195 13.62 -19.84 10.78
C SER A 195 12.59 -20.96 10.46
N PRO A 196 11.29 -20.62 10.33
CA PRO A 196 10.22 -21.55 9.98
C PRO A 196 10.45 -22.28 8.63
N LEU A 197 9.64 -23.28 8.27
CA LEU A 197 9.89 -24.07 7.04
C LEU A 197 9.50 -23.33 5.75
N ASP A 198 8.59 -22.36 5.84
CA ASP A 198 8.14 -21.56 4.70
C ASP A 198 9.27 -20.79 4.00
N ILE A 199 10.26 -20.31 4.75
CA ILE A 199 11.43 -19.61 4.20
C ILE A 199 12.32 -20.49 3.30
N TYR A 200 12.17 -21.81 3.35
CA TYR A 200 12.89 -22.75 2.48
C TYR A 200 12.10 -23.16 1.24
N LEU A 201 10.92 -22.58 1.02
CA LEU A 201 10.13 -22.79 -0.19
C LEU A 201 10.33 -21.63 -1.17
N PRO A 202 10.25 -21.89 -2.49
CA PRO A 202 10.18 -20.81 -3.48
C PRO A 202 8.88 -20.02 -3.35
N ASN A 203 8.87 -18.78 -3.85
CA ASN A 203 7.67 -17.94 -3.88
C ASN A 203 6.56 -18.59 -4.73
N ASN A 204 6.92 -19.23 -5.84
CA ASN A 204 6.02 -20.03 -6.66
C ASN A 204 6.03 -21.51 -6.23
N THR A 205 5.04 -21.87 -5.41
CA THR A 205 4.78 -23.27 -5.03
C THR A 205 3.69 -23.94 -5.89
N VAL A 206 3.14 -23.26 -6.89
CA VAL A 206 2.09 -23.81 -7.76
C VAL A 206 2.66 -24.50 -9.00
N ASP A 207 3.84 -24.08 -9.47
CA ASP A 207 4.56 -24.69 -10.58
C ASP A 207 5.60 -25.70 -10.09
N PHE A 208 5.31 -26.98 -10.28
CA PHE A 208 6.19 -28.08 -9.87
C PHE A 208 6.10 -29.26 -10.83
N PHE A 209 7.14 -30.08 -10.79
CA PHE A 209 7.11 -31.42 -11.36
C PHE A 209 6.64 -32.45 -10.33
N ARG A 210 5.95 -33.47 -10.80
CA ARG A 210 5.36 -34.53 -9.96
C ARG A 210 5.65 -35.90 -10.56
N TYR A 211 6.09 -36.83 -9.72
CA TYR A 211 6.22 -38.25 -10.07
C TYR A 211 6.23 -39.14 -8.81
N ASN A 212 5.94 -40.43 -8.98
CA ASN A 212 6.13 -41.43 -7.92
C ASN A 212 7.51 -42.08 -8.06
N GLY A 213 8.23 -42.23 -6.96
CA GLY A 213 9.61 -42.67 -6.97
C GLY A 213 10.08 -43.26 -5.65
N SER A 214 11.40 -43.25 -5.47
CA SER A 214 12.05 -43.79 -4.28
C SER A 214 12.70 -42.71 -3.44
N LEU A 215 13.17 -43.09 -2.26
CA LEU A 215 14.26 -42.35 -1.61
C LEU A 215 15.49 -42.35 -2.52
N THR A 216 16.25 -41.26 -2.52
CA THR A 216 17.51 -41.11 -3.26
C THR A 216 18.70 -41.79 -2.58
N THR A 217 18.51 -42.28 -1.35
CA THR A 217 19.51 -42.98 -0.54
C THR A 217 19.02 -44.37 -0.12
N PRO A 218 19.92 -45.30 0.26
CA PRO A 218 19.52 -46.58 0.83
C PRO A 218 18.55 -46.41 2.02
N PRO A 219 17.49 -47.23 2.11
CA PRO A 219 17.24 -48.46 1.35
C PRO A 219 16.58 -48.26 -0.03
N CYS A 220 16.46 -47.03 -0.53
CA CYS A 220 15.82 -46.69 -1.80
C CYS A 220 14.37 -47.19 -1.93
N SER A 221 13.61 -47.14 -0.83
CA SER A 221 12.20 -47.53 -0.79
C SER A 221 11.39 -46.74 -1.81
N GLU A 222 10.61 -47.44 -2.65
CA GLU A 222 9.73 -46.89 -3.68
C GLU A 222 8.40 -46.41 -3.07
N SER A 223 8.52 -45.51 -2.11
CA SER A 223 7.45 -45.05 -1.23
C SER A 223 7.18 -43.55 -1.31
N VAL A 224 7.77 -42.86 -2.30
CA VAL A 224 7.85 -41.40 -2.33
C VAL A 224 7.00 -40.82 -3.46
N THR A 225 6.07 -39.93 -3.13
CA THR A 225 5.49 -39.00 -4.10
C THR A 225 6.33 -37.71 -4.12
N TRP A 226 7.13 -37.55 -5.17
CA TRP A 226 8.03 -36.41 -5.35
C TRP A 226 7.31 -35.18 -5.87
N THR A 227 7.69 -34.01 -5.35
CA THR A 227 7.32 -32.68 -5.85
C THR A 227 8.61 -31.90 -6.01
N VAL A 228 8.99 -31.51 -7.22
CA VAL A 228 10.20 -30.69 -7.43
C VAL A 228 9.75 -29.35 -7.99
N PHE A 229 9.94 -28.28 -7.23
CA PHE A 229 9.49 -26.95 -7.66
C PHE A 229 10.32 -26.46 -8.85
N THR A 230 9.68 -25.73 -9.76
CA THR A 230 10.34 -25.25 -10.98
C THR A 230 11.17 -23.98 -10.75
N GLU A 231 10.86 -23.22 -9.69
CA GLU A 231 11.60 -22.02 -9.31
C GLU A 231 12.75 -22.38 -8.35
N PRO A 232 14.02 -22.09 -8.71
CA PRO A 232 15.15 -22.27 -7.81
C PRO A 232 15.31 -21.08 -6.86
N LEU A 233 15.71 -21.36 -5.61
CA LEU A 233 16.18 -20.36 -4.67
C LEU A 233 17.60 -19.88 -5.02
N ASN A 234 17.98 -18.70 -4.57
CA ASN A 234 19.34 -18.21 -4.77
C ASN A 234 20.28 -18.74 -3.67
N ILE A 235 21.57 -18.87 -3.97
CA ILE A 235 22.65 -19.06 -2.99
C ILE A 235 23.93 -18.41 -3.53
N SER A 236 24.73 -17.78 -2.67
CA SER A 236 26.05 -17.29 -3.11
C SER A 236 27.10 -18.39 -3.15
N GLU A 237 28.14 -18.23 -3.97
CA GLU A 237 29.25 -19.18 -4.02
C GLU A 237 29.92 -19.37 -2.65
N GLN A 238 30.05 -18.30 -1.86
CA GLN A 238 30.61 -18.34 -0.52
C GLN A 238 29.77 -19.18 0.45
N GLN A 239 28.45 -19.07 0.36
CA GLN A 239 27.51 -19.85 1.16
C GLN A 239 27.52 -21.33 0.73
N LEU A 240 27.58 -21.59 -0.58
CA LEU A 240 27.70 -22.95 -1.11
C LEU A 240 29.02 -23.63 -0.67
N ASP A 241 30.12 -22.88 -0.59
CA ASP A 241 31.40 -23.37 -0.09
C ASP A 241 31.33 -23.86 1.36
N GLN A 242 30.46 -23.27 2.20
CA GLN A 242 30.29 -23.73 3.57
C GLN A 242 29.79 -25.18 3.67
N PHE A 243 28.87 -25.58 2.78
CA PHE A 243 28.46 -26.98 2.66
C PHE A 243 29.62 -27.89 2.24
N ARG A 244 30.45 -27.43 1.29
CA ARG A 244 31.63 -28.16 0.78
C ARG A 244 32.74 -28.34 1.82
N TYR A 245 32.71 -27.61 2.94
CA TYR A 245 33.66 -27.77 4.04
C TYR A 245 33.27 -28.86 5.06
N LEU A 246 32.03 -29.35 5.04
CA LEU A 246 31.63 -30.50 5.84
C LEU A 246 32.44 -31.74 5.45
N LYS A 247 32.61 -32.68 6.38
CA LYS A 247 33.39 -33.90 6.20
C LYS A 247 32.50 -35.14 6.10
N ASP A 248 32.88 -36.06 5.22
CA ASP A 248 32.29 -37.40 5.13
C ASP A 248 32.88 -38.37 6.18
N ALA A 249 32.36 -39.60 6.21
CA ALA A 249 32.77 -40.67 7.14
C ALA A 249 34.28 -40.97 7.08
N GLU A 250 34.88 -40.77 5.92
CA GLU A 250 36.31 -40.98 5.64
C GLU A 250 37.18 -39.74 5.96
N GLY A 251 36.57 -38.63 6.40
CA GLY A 251 37.25 -37.40 6.79
C GLY A 251 37.62 -36.47 5.63
N PHE A 252 37.17 -36.77 4.41
CA PHE A 252 37.33 -35.91 3.24
C PHE A 252 36.24 -34.84 3.19
N SER A 253 36.49 -33.75 2.45
CA SER A 253 35.45 -32.75 2.22
C SER A 253 34.30 -33.35 1.42
N MET A 254 33.10 -33.27 1.98
CA MET A 254 31.86 -33.75 1.41
C MET A 254 31.54 -32.91 0.17
N LYS A 255 31.77 -33.52 -0.99
CA LYS A 255 31.54 -32.93 -2.31
C LYS A 255 30.88 -33.97 -3.20
N ASP A 256 29.88 -33.53 -3.97
CA ASP A 256 29.06 -34.40 -4.83
C ASP A 256 28.37 -35.50 -4.00
N ASN A 257 27.60 -35.09 -2.98
CA ASN A 257 26.80 -36.01 -2.15
C ASN A 257 25.42 -36.25 -2.78
N PHE A 258 25.39 -36.52 -4.09
CA PHE A 258 24.16 -36.78 -4.82
C PHE A 258 24.24 -38.07 -5.66
N ARG A 259 23.10 -38.76 -5.83
CA ARG A 259 22.98 -39.97 -6.65
C ARG A 259 22.82 -39.60 -8.14
N PRO A 260 23.40 -40.37 -9.08
CA PRO A 260 23.09 -40.21 -10.50
C PRO A 260 21.60 -40.43 -10.80
N VAL A 261 21.06 -39.71 -11.80
CA VAL A 261 19.68 -39.92 -12.27
C VAL A 261 19.42 -41.37 -12.69
N GLN A 262 18.24 -41.85 -12.35
CA GLN A 262 17.76 -43.20 -12.58
C GLN A 262 16.78 -43.21 -13.77
N PRO A 263 16.64 -44.34 -14.48
CA PRO A 263 15.67 -44.45 -15.57
C PRO A 263 14.24 -44.14 -15.14
N ILE A 264 13.51 -43.38 -15.96
CA ILE A 264 12.09 -43.09 -15.70
C ILE A 264 11.22 -44.35 -15.79
N ASN A 265 11.60 -45.30 -16.65
CA ASN A 265 10.82 -46.51 -16.98
C ASN A 265 9.40 -46.13 -17.44
N GLU A 266 8.37 -46.81 -16.95
CA GLU A 266 6.97 -46.62 -17.37
C GLU A 266 6.23 -45.52 -16.59
N ARG A 267 6.94 -44.74 -15.76
CA ARG A 267 6.33 -43.74 -14.88
C ARG A 267 5.99 -42.46 -15.63
N ARG A 268 4.84 -41.87 -15.29
CA ARG A 268 4.44 -40.55 -15.80
C ARG A 268 5.19 -39.45 -15.06
N LEU A 269 5.85 -38.60 -15.83
CA LEU A 269 6.37 -37.31 -15.39
C LEU A 269 5.28 -36.27 -15.60
N LEU A 270 4.91 -35.55 -14.55
CA LEU A 270 3.87 -34.53 -14.62
C LEU A 270 4.48 -33.15 -14.33
N THR A 271 3.89 -32.10 -14.90
CA THR A 271 4.19 -30.69 -14.60
C THR A 271 2.89 -29.90 -14.45
N THR A 272 2.83 -28.99 -13.49
CA THR A 272 1.74 -28.00 -13.38
C THR A 272 2.05 -26.70 -14.11
N LYS A 273 3.29 -26.53 -14.62
CA LYS A 273 3.70 -25.35 -15.38
C LYS A 273 3.25 -25.43 -16.83
N VAL A 274 2.43 -24.46 -17.26
CA VAL A 274 1.97 -24.30 -18.65
C VAL A 274 3.16 -23.98 -19.57
N ASN A 275 3.23 -24.63 -20.74
CA ASN A 275 4.25 -24.37 -21.78
C ASN A 275 5.72 -24.59 -21.37
N TYR A 276 6.02 -25.67 -20.63
CA TYR A 276 7.39 -26.05 -20.29
C TYR A 276 8.36 -26.22 -21.50
N ARG A 277 7.85 -26.44 -22.73
CA ARG A 277 8.65 -26.76 -23.94
C ARG A 277 8.68 -25.68 -25.04
N GLY A 278 8.25 -24.45 -24.77
CA GLY A 278 8.27 -23.36 -25.77
C GLY A 278 9.69 -23.05 -26.26
N GLN A 279 9.90 -23.09 -27.59
CA GLN A 279 11.18 -23.15 -28.28
C GLN A 279 12.00 -21.84 -28.27
N ASP A 280 13.21 -21.95 -27.72
CA ASP A 280 14.40 -21.17 -28.09
C ASP A 280 14.84 -21.53 -29.53
N VAL A 281 14.63 -20.63 -30.51
CA VAL A 281 15.35 -20.67 -31.79
C VAL A 281 16.22 -19.41 -31.87
N ALA A 282 17.54 -19.60 -31.96
CA ALA A 282 18.53 -18.54 -32.02
C ALA A 282 18.29 -17.55 -33.20
N PRO A 283 18.51 -16.24 -33.00
CA PRO A 283 18.06 -15.21 -33.93
C PRO A 283 18.99 -15.05 -35.13
N LYS A 284 18.45 -15.25 -36.34
CA LYS A 284 19.00 -14.66 -37.57
C LYS A 284 18.03 -13.59 -38.06
N VAL A 285 18.46 -12.33 -37.85
CA VAL A 285 18.23 -11.14 -38.69
C VAL A 285 16.83 -11.07 -39.33
N LEU A 286 15.91 -10.40 -38.61
CA LEU A 286 14.72 -9.65 -39.05
C LEU A 286 13.50 -9.94 -38.17
N GLU A 287 13.56 -9.50 -36.91
CA GLU A 287 12.37 -8.96 -36.20
C GLU A 287 12.79 -8.24 -34.92
N ARG A 288 13.51 -7.13 -35.09
CA ARG A 288 13.98 -6.26 -34.00
C ARG A 288 12.88 -5.28 -33.53
N ALA A 289 11.64 -5.73 -33.40
CA ALA A 289 10.54 -4.84 -33.04
C ALA A 289 9.39 -5.43 -32.21
N ARG A 290 9.32 -6.74 -31.91
CA ARG A 290 8.12 -7.31 -31.25
C ARG A 290 8.32 -8.49 -30.29
N TYR A 291 9.52 -8.73 -29.76
CA TYR A 291 9.78 -9.90 -28.89
C TYR A 291 10.57 -9.59 -27.60
N ASP A 292 10.38 -8.40 -27.04
CA ASP A 292 10.96 -7.98 -25.75
C ASP A 292 9.89 -7.89 -24.62
N VAL A 293 8.70 -8.52 -24.76
CA VAL A 293 7.53 -8.17 -23.91
C VAL A 293 7.25 -9.13 -22.73
N TYR A 294 7.87 -10.31 -22.60
CA TYR A 294 7.34 -11.31 -21.64
C TYR A 294 8.27 -11.84 -20.54
N HIS A 295 9.46 -11.26 -20.31
CA HIS A 295 10.33 -11.67 -19.18
C HIS A 295 10.74 -10.52 -18.24
N GLU A 296 9.99 -9.42 -18.23
CA GLU A 296 10.05 -8.34 -17.20
C GLU A 296 8.75 -8.25 -16.34
N GLU A 297 7.82 -9.19 -16.49
CA GLU A 297 6.39 -8.96 -16.20
C GLU A 297 5.94 -8.73 -14.73
N PRO A 298 6.53 -9.31 -13.66
CA PRO A 298 6.00 -9.05 -12.31
C PRO A 298 6.20 -7.60 -11.87
N GLU A 299 7.40 -7.03 -12.09
CA GLU A 299 7.72 -5.66 -11.69
C GLU A 299 7.08 -4.63 -12.61
N GLU A 300 6.96 -4.90 -13.92
CA GLU A 300 6.35 -3.95 -14.86
C GLU A 300 4.85 -3.78 -14.65
N VAL A 301 4.13 -4.88 -14.42
CA VAL A 301 2.69 -4.85 -14.14
C VAL A 301 2.42 -4.14 -12.80
N ASP A 302 3.29 -4.32 -11.81
CA ASP A 302 3.24 -3.60 -10.54
C ASP A 302 3.57 -2.11 -10.70
N HIS A 303 4.54 -1.75 -11.54
CA HIS A 303 4.81 -0.34 -11.87
C HIS A 303 3.61 0.31 -12.56
N PHE A 304 2.99 -0.38 -13.53
CA PHE A 304 1.80 0.09 -14.21
C PHE A 304 0.64 0.28 -13.22
N PHE A 305 0.40 -0.71 -12.36
CA PHE A 305 -0.61 -0.65 -11.31
C PHE A 305 -0.37 0.54 -10.38
N LEU A 306 0.84 0.68 -9.84
CA LEU A 306 1.21 1.78 -8.96
C LEU A 306 0.98 3.13 -9.65
N LEU A 307 1.41 3.31 -10.90
CA LEU A 307 1.29 4.58 -11.61
C LEU A 307 -0.17 4.94 -11.91
N ILE A 308 -0.96 4.03 -12.48
CA ILE A 308 -2.37 4.29 -12.81
C ILE A 308 -3.16 4.61 -11.55
N MET A 309 -2.97 3.82 -10.50
CA MET A 309 -3.67 4.08 -9.25
C MET A 309 -3.17 5.35 -8.56
N SER A 310 -1.88 5.67 -8.64
CA SER A 310 -1.36 6.95 -8.14
C SER A 310 -1.96 8.14 -8.87
N ILE A 311 -2.23 8.04 -10.17
CA ILE A 311 -2.93 9.10 -10.93
C ILE A 311 -4.37 9.26 -10.42
N ILE A 312 -5.05 8.16 -10.09
CA ILE A 312 -6.39 8.21 -9.48
C ILE A 312 -6.33 8.83 -8.07
N ILE A 313 -5.34 8.46 -7.25
CA ILE A 313 -5.12 9.05 -5.92
C ILE A 313 -4.79 10.55 -6.07
N PHE A 314 -3.97 10.92 -7.05
CA PHE A 314 -3.66 12.30 -7.34
C PHE A 314 -4.90 13.13 -7.69
N PHE A 315 -5.88 12.52 -8.36
CA PHE A 315 -7.17 13.16 -8.63
C PHE A 315 -7.94 13.53 -7.34
N MET A 316 -7.60 12.99 -6.17
CA MET A 316 -8.10 13.47 -4.88
C MET A 316 -7.75 14.94 -4.62
N GLN A 317 -6.66 15.48 -5.19
CA GLN A 317 -6.36 16.91 -5.10
C GLN A 317 -7.48 17.78 -5.69
N CYS A 318 -8.12 17.30 -6.77
CA CYS A 318 -9.31 17.93 -7.33
C CYS A 318 -10.51 17.83 -6.36
N GLY A 319 -10.64 16.69 -5.68
CA GLY A 319 -11.62 16.47 -4.61
C GLY A 319 -11.47 17.46 -3.46
N PHE A 320 -10.25 17.64 -2.93
CA PHE A 320 -9.95 18.64 -1.91
C PHE A 320 -10.25 20.05 -2.40
N ALA A 321 -9.80 20.42 -3.60
CA ALA A 321 -10.04 21.74 -4.17
C ALA A 321 -11.53 22.08 -4.27
N PHE A 322 -12.37 21.17 -4.78
CA PHE A 322 -13.81 21.39 -4.86
C PHE A 322 -14.50 21.39 -3.49
N MET A 323 -14.08 20.49 -2.60
CA MET A 323 -14.62 20.42 -1.25
C MET A 323 -14.35 21.71 -0.47
N GLU A 324 -13.10 22.17 -0.51
CA GLU A 324 -12.65 23.40 0.14
C GLU A 324 -13.28 24.64 -0.48
N ALA A 325 -13.30 24.75 -1.81
CA ALA A 325 -13.97 25.85 -2.49
C ALA A 325 -15.44 25.94 -2.05
N GLY A 326 -16.20 24.83 -2.09
CA GLY A 326 -17.60 24.83 -1.67
C GLY A 326 -17.84 25.18 -0.20
N ALA A 327 -16.88 24.86 0.67
CA ALA A 327 -16.95 25.05 2.12
C ALA A 327 -16.52 26.45 2.60
N VAL A 328 -15.81 27.23 1.78
CA VAL A 328 -15.45 28.62 2.11
C VAL A 328 -16.48 29.61 1.59
N ARG A 329 -16.49 30.82 2.15
CA ARG A 329 -17.24 31.94 1.56
C ARG A 329 -16.61 32.28 0.22
N SER A 330 -17.46 32.66 -0.71
CA SER A 330 -17.10 32.86 -2.10
C SER A 330 -15.90 33.81 -2.26
N LYS A 331 -15.76 34.84 -1.40
CA LYS A 331 -14.66 35.85 -1.42
C LYS A 331 -13.23 35.31 -1.19
N ASN A 332 -13.11 34.00 -0.94
CA ASN A 332 -11.86 33.30 -0.67
C ASN A 332 -11.67 32.06 -1.57
N THR A 333 -12.48 31.91 -2.62
CA THR A 333 -12.45 30.74 -3.51
C THR A 333 -11.15 30.69 -4.33
N VAL A 334 -10.72 31.80 -4.95
CA VAL A 334 -9.43 31.83 -5.68
C VAL A 334 -8.29 31.50 -4.72
N ASN A 335 -8.31 32.10 -3.53
CA ASN A 335 -7.26 31.88 -2.55
C ASN A 335 -7.15 30.40 -2.14
N ILE A 336 -8.27 29.68 -2.01
CA ILE A 336 -8.23 28.27 -1.62
C ILE A 336 -7.80 27.37 -2.78
N LEU A 337 -8.24 27.67 -4.01
CA LEU A 337 -7.84 26.92 -5.21
C LEU A 337 -6.34 27.05 -5.50
N ILE A 338 -5.78 28.27 -5.38
CA ILE A 338 -4.33 28.46 -5.55
C ILE A 338 -3.53 27.70 -4.49
N LYS A 339 -4.00 27.63 -3.23
CA LYS A 339 -3.34 26.85 -2.18
C LYS A 339 -3.28 25.36 -2.54
N ASN A 340 -4.40 24.78 -2.96
CA ASN A 340 -4.47 23.38 -3.42
C ASN A 340 -3.53 23.13 -4.61
N TRP A 341 -3.53 24.03 -5.59
CA TRP A 341 -2.65 23.92 -6.76
C TRP A 341 -1.18 23.98 -6.38
N LEU A 342 -0.82 24.85 -5.42
CA LEU A 342 0.55 24.99 -4.96
C LEU A 342 1.02 23.85 -4.08
N ASP A 343 0.14 23.19 -3.30
CA ASP A 343 0.54 22.00 -2.53
C ASP A 343 1.03 20.88 -3.45
N MET A 344 0.38 20.72 -4.61
CA MET A 344 0.83 19.82 -5.65
C MET A 344 2.21 20.24 -6.19
N CYS A 345 2.38 21.50 -6.61
CA CYS A 345 3.63 21.96 -7.21
C CYS A 345 4.82 21.95 -6.22
N ILE A 346 4.63 22.53 -5.04
CA ILE A 346 5.64 22.59 -3.98
C ILE A 346 5.90 21.19 -3.45
N GLY A 347 4.86 20.41 -3.19
CA GLY A 347 4.99 19.05 -2.69
C GLY A 347 5.79 18.17 -3.65
N ALA A 348 5.56 18.26 -4.95
CA ALA A 348 6.32 17.48 -5.94
C ALA A 348 7.81 17.86 -5.90
N LEU A 349 8.13 19.15 -5.96
CA LEU A 349 9.51 19.63 -5.98
C LEU A 349 10.25 19.32 -4.67
N VAL A 350 9.61 19.52 -3.52
CA VAL A 350 10.23 19.30 -2.21
C VAL A 350 10.35 17.80 -1.90
N TYR A 351 9.34 17.00 -2.25
CA TYR A 351 9.40 15.55 -2.05
C TYR A 351 10.41 14.88 -2.98
N TRP A 352 10.59 15.39 -4.21
CA TRP A 352 11.70 15.04 -5.09
C TRP A 352 13.07 15.41 -4.50
N ALA A 353 13.22 16.65 -4.03
CA ALA A 353 14.50 17.15 -3.53
C ALA A 353 14.97 16.41 -2.27
N VAL A 354 14.09 16.25 -1.27
CA VAL A 354 14.45 15.74 0.06
C VAL A 354 13.46 14.74 0.65
N GLY A 355 12.16 14.88 0.39
CA GLY A 355 11.14 14.10 1.12
C GLY A 355 11.23 12.59 0.88
N PHE A 356 11.42 12.16 -0.38
CA PHE A 356 11.59 10.75 -0.68
C PHE A 356 12.89 10.19 -0.11
N ALA A 357 13.99 10.95 -0.21
CA ALA A 357 15.28 10.57 0.34
C ALA A 357 15.19 10.28 1.85
N LEU A 358 14.51 11.15 2.60
CA LEU A 358 14.29 10.96 4.03
C LEU A 358 13.36 9.79 4.34
N THR A 359 12.39 9.50 3.47
CA THR A 359 11.41 8.42 3.70
C THR A 359 11.93 7.05 3.32
N PHE A 360 12.47 6.90 2.11
CA PHE A 360 12.82 5.61 1.48
C PHE A 360 14.26 5.56 0.94
N GLY A 361 15.10 6.55 1.27
CA GLY A 361 16.52 6.51 1.01
C GLY A 361 17.19 5.35 1.73
N GLU A 362 18.23 4.80 1.10
CA GLU A 362 19.13 3.88 1.77
C GLU A 362 19.80 4.59 2.95
N SER A 363 19.94 3.85 4.03
CA SER A 363 20.32 4.42 5.31
C SER A 363 21.70 3.93 5.72
N ARG A 364 22.54 4.85 6.18
CA ARG A 364 23.81 4.48 6.83
C ARG A 364 23.53 3.62 8.08
N PRO A 365 24.39 2.64 8.38
CA PRO A 365 24.28 1.87 9.62
C PRO A 365 24.14 2.79 10.84
N GLY A 366 23.08 2.59 11.64
CA GLY A 366 22.75 3.41 12.82
C GLY A 366 21.65 4.47 12.62
N LEU A 367 21.45 5.00 11.39
CA LEU A 367 20.37 5.96 11.09
C LEU A 367 19.14 5.32 10.44
N ALA A 368 19.29 4.10 9.91
CA ALA A 368 18.27 3.25 9.28
C ALA A 368 16.93 3.11 10.00
N ARG A 369 16.94 3.27 11.32
CA ARG A 369 15.72 3.20 12.12
C ARG A 369 14.89 4.48 12.05
N PHE A 370 15.51 5.60 11.73
CA PHE A 370 14.96 6.95 11.93
C PHE A 370 14.83 7.77 10.65
N MET A 371 15.73 7.62 9.67
CA MET A 371 15.66 8.38 8.42
C MET A 371 16.52 7.75 7.31
N GLY A 372 16.10 7.96 6.07
CA GLY A 372 16.91 7.69 4.88
C GLY A 372 18.00 8.74 4.66
N THR A 373 19.09 8.33 4.00
CA THR A 373 20.29 9.17 3.83
C THR A 373 20.84 9.20 2.40
N SER A 374 20.10 8.66 1.42
CA SER A 374 20.45 8.67 0.00
C SER A 374 19.28 9.10 -0.88
N TYR A 375 19.50 9.28 -2.18
CA TYR A 375 18.51 9.69 -3.19
C TYR A 375 18.02 11.14 -3.11
N PHE A 376 18.75 12.02 -2.43
CA PHE A 376 18.48 13.46 -2.50
C PHE A 376 18.53 13.93 -3.96
N PHE A 377 17.51 14.64 -4.42
CA PHE A 377 17.35 15.06 -5.81
C PHE A 377 17.42 13.89 -6.83
N PHE A 378 17.06 12.67 -6.41
CA PHE A 378 17.26 11.42 -7.18
C PHE A 378 18.70 11.06 -7.49
N PHE A 379 19.68 11.68 -6.83
CA PHE A 379 21.07 11.33 -7.02
C PHE A 379 21.30 9.84 -6.67
N ASP A 380 21.85 9.08 -7.61
CA ASP A 380 22.06 7.63 -7.55
C ASP A 380 20.78 6.79 -7.26
N MET A 381 19.59 7.32 -7.56
CA MET A 381 18.35 6.56 -7.42
C MET A 381 18.13 5.64 -8.63
N PRO A 382 17.92 4.32 -8.42
CA PRO A 382 17.55 3.42 -9.51
C PRO A 382 16.20 3.79 -10.15
N ALA A 383 16.11 3.70 -11.48
CA ALA A 383 14.94 4.13 -12.25
C ALA A 383 13.63 3.40 -11.88
N TYR A 384 13.70 2.12 -11.51
CA TYR A 384 12.51 1.34 -11.10
C TYR A 384 11.83 1.91 -9.84
N LYS A 385 12.52 2.74 -9.04
CA LYS A 385 11.93 3.40 -7.86
C LYS A 385 11.08 4.64 -8.21
N LEU A 386 11.04 5.09 -9.47
CA LEU A 386 10.27 6.26 -9.89
C LEU A 386 8.76 6.06 -9.72
N SER A 387 8.25 4.85 -9.98
CA SER A 387 6.84 4.47 -9.74
C SER A 387 6.49 4.63 -8.26
N LYS A 388 7.34 4.11 -7.37
CA LYS A 388 7.22 4.27 -5.92
C LYS A 388 7.36 5.72 -5.48
N TRP A 389 8.22 6.51 -6.10
CA TRP A 389 8.31 7.94 -5.81
C TRP A 389 6.99 8.65 -6.07
N PHE A 390 6.43 8.47 -7.27
CA PHE A 390 5.17 9.12 -7.63
C PHE A 390 4.04 8.67 -6.69
N PHE A 391 3.98 7.36 -6.41
CA PHE A 391 3.03 6.80 -5.45
C PHE A 391 3.17 7.39 -4.05
N GLN A 392 4.37 7.66 -3.55
CA GLN A 392 4.56 8.21 -2.21
C GLN A 392 4.40 9.74 -2.16
N PHE A 393 4.75 10.42 -3.25
CA PHE A 393 4.52 11.85 -3.41
C PHE A 393 3.03 12.19 -3.26
N VAL A 394 2.13 11.44 -3.90
CA VAL A 394 0.69 11.76 -3.84
C VAL A 394 0.13 11.66 -2.41
N PHE A 395 0.69 10.79 -1.56
CA PHE A 395 0.34 10.72 -0.13
C PHE A 395 0.92 11.89 0.66
N ALA A 396 2.17 12.28 0.39
CA ALA A 396 2.77 13.47 0.99
C ALA A 396 1.99 14.75 0.64
N ALA A 397 1.59 14.91 -0.63
CA ALA A 397 0.75 16.00 -1.09
C ALA A 397 -0.66 15.96 -0.45
N THR A 398 -1.22 14.77 -0.23
CA THR A 398 -2.49 14.58 0.48
C THR A 398 -2.39 15.00 1.95
N ALA A 399 -1.28 14.70 2.63
CA ALA A 399 -1.04 15.18 4.00
C ALA A 399 -0.94 16.72 4.05
N ALA A 400 -0.32 17.33 3.03
CA ALA A 400 -0.15 18.79 2.94
C ALA A 400 -1.49 19.52 2.75
N THR A 401 -2.29 19.10 1.76
CA THR A 401 -3.53 19.78 1.34
C THR A 401 -4.63 19.78 2.42
N LEU A 402 -4.64 18.80 3.33
CA LEU A 402 -5.63 18.76 4.42
C LEU A 402 -5.69 20.05 5.26
N VAL A 403 -4.55 20.71 5.42
CA VAL A 403 -4.42 21.89 6.29
C VAL A 403 -4.95 23.18 5.63
N SER A 404 -5.06 23.26 4.30
CA SER A 404 -5.62 24.47 3.64
C SER A 404 -7.03 24.74 4.10
N GLY A 405 -7.89 23.73 4.09
CA GLY A 405 -9.28 23.84 4.52
C GLY A 405 -9.39 24.32 5.97
N SER A 406 -8.64 23.72 6.90
CA SER A 406 -8.68 24.11 8.30
C SER A 406 -8.19 25.52 8.55
N LEU A 407 -7.23 26.03 7.76
CA LEU A 407 -6.67 27.36 7.90
C LEU A 407 -7.27 28.39 6.93
N ALA A 408 -8.34 28.01 6.21
CA ALA A 408 -8.96 28.84 5.18
C ALA A 408 -9.44 30.21 5.70
N GLU A 409 -9.54 31.17 4.77
CA GLU A 409 -10.04 32.54 4.97
C GLU A 409 -9.19 33.50 5.82
N ARG A 410 -8.27 32.99 6.66
CA ARG A 410 -7.43 33.86 7.53
C ARG A 410 -5.92 33.57 7.48
N CYS A 411 -5.51 32.44 6.92
CA CYS A 411 -4.10 32.08 6.82
C CYS A 411 -3.41 32.88 5.73
N ASN A 412 -2.31 33.53 6.12
CA ASN A 412 -1.45 34.26 5.22
C ASN A 412 -0.77 33.30 4.22
N PHE A 413 -0.70 33.72 2.97
CA PHE A 413 -0.15 32.93 1.88
C PHE A 413 1.33 32.53 2.08
N TYR A 414 2.16 33.41 2.65
CA TYR A 414 3.57 33.10 2.92
C TYR A 414 3.72 31.99 3.97
N ALA A 415 2.91 32.05 5.03
CA ALA A 415 2.88 30.98 6.03
C ALA A 415 2.49 29.64 5.42
N TYR A 416 1.59 29.66 4.43
CA TYR A 416 1.18 28.47 3.71
C TYR A 416 2.33 27.83 2.94
N ILE A 417 3.09 28.62 2.16
CA ILE A 417 4.25 28.12 1.40
C ILE A 417 5.29 27.49 2.34
N VAL A 418 5.64 28.17 3.44
CA VAL A 418 6.60 27.65 4.43
C VAL A 418 6.10 26.33 5.03
N TYR A 419 4.82 26.26 5.35
CA TYR A 419 4.18 25.06 5.85
C TYR A 419 4.26 23.91 4.83
N SER A 420 3.86 24.13 3.58
CA SER A 420 3.85 23.09 2.55
C SER A 420 5.25 22.53 2.30
N ILE A 421 6.29 23.36 2.34
CA ILE A 421 7.70 22.92 2.28
C ILE A 421 8.06 22.06 3.49
N MET A 422 7.75 22.51 4.70
CA MET A 422 8.12 21.80 5.93
C MET A 422 7.42 20.45 6.07
N ILE A 423 6.13 20.37 5.75
CA ILE A 423 5.38 19.11 5.87
C ILE A 423 5.86 18.09 4.84
N THR A 424 5.95 18.45 3.57
CA THR A 424 6.35 17.53 2.49
C THR A 424 7.84 17.21 2.50
N GLY A 425 8.68 18.12 3.00
CA GLY A 425 10.13 17.97 3.02
C GLY A 425 10.71 17.36 4.29
N PHE A 426 10.00 17.41 5.42
CA PHE A 426 10.59 16.96 6.69
C PHE A 426 9.60 16.30 7.66
N ILE A 427 8.49 16.96 8.00
CA ILE A 427 7.60 16.46 9.07
C ILE A 427 6.97 15.11 8.69
N TYR A 428 6.32 15.05 7.52
CA TYR A 428 5.69 13.83 7.02
C TYR A 428 6.71 12.74 6.63
N PRO A 429 7.81 13.04 5.88
CA PRO A 429 8.82 12.05 5.54
C PRO A 429 9.39 11.26 6.72
N MET A 430 9.65 11.92 7.85
CA MET A 430 10.19 11.27 9.04
C MET A 430 9.18 10.26 9.62
N ILE A 431 7.90 10.65 9.72
CA ILE A 431 6.85 9.75 10.19
C ILE A 431 6.71 8.56 9.23
N ALA A 432 6.62 8.83 7.94
CA ALA A 432 6.50 7.80 6.91
C ALA A 432 7.72 6.85 6.92
N HIS A 433 8.92 7.34 7.22
CA HIS A 433 10.09 6.48 7.43
C HIS A 433 9.87 5.54 8.60
N TRP A 434 9.48 6.06 9.77
CA TRP A 434 9.32 5.24 10.97
C TRP A 434 8.28 4.13 10.80
N THR A 435 7.21 4.40 10.05
CA THR A 435 6.03 3.53 9.95
C THR A 435 5.97 2.68 8.69
N TRP A 436 6.54 3.13 7.57
CA TRP A 436 6.43 2.46 6.28
C TRP A 436 7.77 2.09 5.64
N HIS A 437 8.89 2.64 6.09
CA HIS A 437 10.19 2.10 5.69
C HIS A 437 10.40 0.74 6.36
N ARG A 438 10.98 -0.22 5.64
CA ARG A 438 11.19 -1.60 6.12
C ARG A 438 12.03 -1.67 7.41
N GLU A 439 12.94 -0.72 7.57
CA GLU A 439 13.83 -0.62 8.75
C GLU A 439 13.29 0.34 9.82
N GLY A 440 12.22 1.08 9.52
CA GLY A 440 11.62 2.08 10.41
C GLY A 440 11.29 1.51 11.78
N TRP A 441 11.64 2.24 12.84
CA TRP A 441 11.55 1.70 14.19
C TRP A 441 10.12 1.37 14.63
N LEU A 442 9.09 2.12 14.20
CA LEU A 442 7.70 1.75 14.51
C LEU A 442 7.29 0.50 13.73
N ARG A 443 7.63 0.45 12.43
CA ARG A 443 7.30 -0.66 11.53
C ARG A 443 7.79 -2.00 12.06
N ILE A 444 9.07 -2.07 12.43
CA ILE A 444 9.71 -3.33 12.85
C ILE A 444 9.27 -3.81 14.24
N HIS A 445 8.66 -2.95 15.05
CA HIS A 445 8.09 -3.32 16.33
C HIS A 445 6.60 -3.66 16.25
N GLY A 446 6.00 -3.64 15.05
CA GLY A 446 4.61 -4.09 14.85
C GLY A 446 3.58 -2.96 14.80
N TYR A 447 3.99 -1.69 14.63
CA TYR A 447 3.05 -0.63 14.29
C TYR A 447 2.36 -0.96 12.96
N HIS A 448 1.02 -0.94 12.98
CA HIS A 448 0.19 -1.24 11.84
C HIS A 448 -0.71 -0.04 11.49
N ASP A 449 -0.40 0.56 10.35
CA ASP A 449 -1.21 1.55 9.65
C ASP A 449 -1.01 1.30 8.15
N PHE A 450 -1.97 0.61 7.53
CA PHE A 450 -1.83 0.13 6.16
C PHE A 450 -1.71 1.31 5.20
N ALA A 451 -2.76 2.11 5.01
CA ALA A 451 -2.86 3.20 4.04
C ALA A 451 -2.80 4.61 4.62
N GLY A 452 -2.63 4.79 5.93
CA GLY A 452 -2.19 6.08 6.50
C GLY A 452 -3.23 6.83 7.32
N SER A 453 -4.05 6.14 8.10
CA SER A 453 -4.91 6.79 9.11
C SER A 453 -4.08 7.64 10.09
N GLY A 454 -2.96 7.09 10.59
CA GLY A 454 -2.01 7.83 11.40
C GLY A 454 -1.08 8.67 10.53
N VAL A 455 -0.38 8.00 9.62
CA VAL A 455 0.76 8.58 8.88
C VAL A 455 0.38 9.80 8.03
N VAL A 456 -0.78 9.77 7.37
CA VAL A 456 -1.26 10.87 6.52
C VAL A 456 -2.23 11.73 7.30
N HIS A 457 -3.33 11.13 7.76
CA HIS A 457 -4.50 11.87 8.23
C HIS A 457 -4.29 12.47 9.62
N LEU A 458 -3.79 11.70 10.58
CA LEU A 458 -3.49 12.24 11.91
C LEU A 458 -2.36 13.28 11.85
N THR A 459 -1.32 13.04 11.03
CA THR A 459 -0.25 14.04 10.79
C THR A 459 -0.84 15.36 10.29
N GLY A 460 -1.63 15.35 9.21
CA GLY A 460 -2.26 16.55 8.69
C GLY A 460 -3.19 17.20 9.72
N ALA A 461 -3.99 16.42 10.43
CA ALA A 461 -4.93 16.92 11.44
C ALA A 461 -4.25 17.57 12.65
N VAL A 462 -3.13 17.01 13.12
CA VAL A 462 -2.35 17.62 14.22
C VAL A 462 -1.74 18.93 13.77
N CYS A 463 -1.24 19.00 12.53
CA CYS A 463 -0.76 20.26 11.95
C CYS A 463 -1.89 21.30 11.87
N ALA A 464 -3.05 20.92 11.33
CA ALA A 464 -4.24 21.76 11.27
C ALA A 464 -4.66 22.27 12.65
N LEU A 465 -4.69 21.38 13.66
CA LEU A 465 -5.05 21.73 15.03
C LEU A 465 -4.11 22.78 15.62
N VAL A 466 -2.80 22.56 15.53
CA VAL A 466 -1.80 23.53 16.03
C VAL A 466 -1.91 24.87 15.28
N GLY A 467 -2.11 24.83 13.96
CA GLY A 467 -2.34 26.02 13.14
C GLY A 467 -3.59 26.80 13.58
N CYS A 468 -4.72 26.11 13.78
CA CYS A 468 -5.97 26.72 14.23
C CYS A 468 -5.83 27.34 15.63
N ILE A 469 -5.18 26.65 16.57
CA ILE A 469 -4.94 27.16 17.93
C ILE A 469 -4.08 28.43 17.90
N LEU A 470 -2.98 28.42 17.14
CA LEU A 470 -2.07 29.55 17.10
C LEU A 470 -2.64 30.75 16.32
N MET A 471 -3.42 30.50 15.28
CA MET A 471 -4.02 31.54 14.43
C MET A 471 -5.29 32.15 15.04
N GLY A 472 -6.04 31.36 15.80
CA GLY A 472 -7.33 31.74 16.37
C GLY A 472 -8.49 31.64 15.37
N PRO A 473 -9.74 31.82 15.84
CA PRO A 473 -10.94 31.66 15.04
C PRO A 473 -11.10 32.74 13.97
N ARG A 474 -11.88 32.50 12.91
CA ARG A 474 -12.27 33.55 11.96
C ARG A 474 -13.08 34.63 12.68
N ILE A 475 -12.92 35.87 12.24
CA ILE A 475 -13.60 37.00 12.86
C ILE A 475 -15.11 36.86 12.67
N GLY A 476 -15.84 36.87 13.79
CA GLY A 476 -17.29 36.69 13.85
C GLY A 476 -17.74 35.23 13.95
N ARG A 477 -16.82 34.24 13.97
CA ARG A 477 -17.19 32.81 14.07
C ARG A 477 -17.85 32.46 15.39
N PHE A 478 -17.47 33.15 16.45
CA PHE A 478 -17.99 32.99 17.79
C PHE A 478 -18.52 34.34 18.29
N ASP A 479 -19.64 34.32 19.01
CA ASP A 479 -20.16 35.50 19.69
C ASP A 479 -19.36 35.83 20.95
N LYS A 480 -19.75 36.91 21.63
CA LYS A 480 -19.12 37.36 22.88
C LYS A 480 -19.17 36.33 24.02
N ASP A 481 -20.12 35.39 23.98
CA ASP A 481 -20.30 34.34 24.97
C ASP A 481 -19.55 33.06 24.55
N GLY A 482 -18.76 33.11 23.46
CA GLY A 482 -18.02 31.99 22.91
C GLY A 482 -18.90 30.99 22.15
N LYS A 483 -20.17 31.32 21.86
CA LYS A 483 -21.07 30.43 21.15
C LYS A 483 -20.83 30.50 19.64
N PRO A 484 -20.83 29.35 18.94
CA PRO A 484 -20.59 29.31 17.51
C PRO A 484 -21.72 29.98 16.71
N VAL A 485 -21.35 30.94 15.87
CA VAL A 485 -22.21 31.58 14.86
C VAL A 485 -21.99 30.90 13.50
N PRO A 486 -23.05 30.42 12.81
CA PRO A 486 -22.90 29.77 11.51
C PRO A 486 -22.20 30.65 10.48
N MET A 487 -21.19 30.08 9.81
CA MET A 487 -20.49 30.68 8.66
C MET A 487 -20.51 29.68 7.51
N PRO A 488 -21.65 29.53 6.82
CA PRO A 488 -21.79 28.53 5.76
C PRO A 488 -20.86 28.86 4.59
N GLY A 489 -20.33 27.80 3.97
CA GLY A 489 -19.70 27.90 2.65
C GLY A 489 -20.70 28.28 1.57
N HIS A 490 -20.21 28.71 0.43
CA HIS A 490 -21.04 29.29 -0.62
C HIS A 490 -21.66 28.25 -1.56
N SER A 491 -21.21 26.98 -1.58
CA SER A 491 -21.73 25.97 -2.52
C SER A 491 -21.69 24.54 -1.97
N VAL A 492 -22.85 24.05 -1.52
CA VAL A 492 -23.03 22.63 -1.14
C VAL A 492 -22.81 21.68 -2.32
N PRO A 493 -23.29 21.95 -3.55
CA PRO A 493 -23.01 21.06 -4.69
C PRO A 493 -21.52 20.90 -5.00
N LEU A 494 -20.74 21.98 -4.88
CA LEU A 494 -19.29 21.93 -5.08
C LEU A 494 -18.62 21.09 -3.98
N ALA A 495 -19.05 21.31 -2.73
CA ALA A 495 -18.58 20.52 -1.60
C ALA A 495 -18.90 19.03 -1.78
N ALA A 496 -20.12 18.72 -2.24
CA ALA A 496 -20.60 17.37 -2.53
C ALA A 496 -19.77 16.68 -3.61
N LEU A 497 -19.50 17.37 -4.73
CA LEU A 497 -18.66 16.85 -5.80
C LEU A 497 -17.25 16.52 -5.29
N GLY A 498 -16.67 17.42 -4.49
CA GLY A 498 -15.37 17.19 -3.86
C GLY A 498 -15.38 15.94 -2.98
N GLY A 499 -16.36 15.81 -2.08
CA GLY A 499 -16.49 14.62 -1.22
C GLY A 499 -16.66 13.30 -1.98
N LEU A 500 -17.42 13.29 -3.07
CA LEU A 500 -17.57 12.10 -3.92
C LEU A 500 -16.25 11.72 -4.63
N ILE A 501 -15.51 12.70 -5.15
CA ILE A 501 -14.19 12.48 -5.75
C ILE A 501 -13.21 11.92 -4.71
N LEU A 502 -13.25 12.41 -3.47
CA LEU A 502 -12.42 11.89 -2.39
C LEU A 502 -12.74 10.43 -2.08
N VAL A 503 -14.02 10.05 -1.94
CA VAL A 503 -14.42 8.65 -1.71
C VAL A 503 -13.95 7.75 -2.86
N PHE A 504 -14.10 8.20 -4.10
CA PHE A 504 -13.59 7.49 -5.28
C PHE A 504 -12.06 7.27 -5.21
N GLY A 505 -11.29 8.32 -4.89
CA GLY A 505 -9.85 8.22 -4.75
C GLY A 505 -9.40 7.36 -3.58
N PHE A 506 -10.16 7.33 -2.48
CA PHE A 506 -9.87 6.47 -1.33
C PHE A 506 -9.95 4.98 -1.65
N PHE A 507 -10.84 4.56 -2.57
CA PHE A 507 -10.84 3.16 -3.03
C PHE A 507 -9.52 2.81 -3.72
N ALA A 508 -9.00 3.70 -4.56
CA ALA A 508 -7.68 3.51 -5.17
C ALA A 508 -6.57 3.57 -4.11
N CYS A 509 -6.59 4.54 -3.20
CA CYS A 509 -5.60 4.70 -2.12
C CYS A 509 -5.45 3.42 -1.30
N ASN A 510 -6.58 2.88 -0.83
CA ASN A 510 -6.58 1.73 0.06
C ASN A 510 -6.25 0.43 -0.68
N GLY A 511 -6.77 0.21 -1.89
CA GLY A 511 -6.42 -0.97 -2.70
C GLY A 511 -4.92 -0.98 -3.06
N THR A 512 -4.41 0.13 -3.58
CA THR A 512 -3.05 0.24 -4.12
C THR A 512 -1.98 0.13 -3.06
N LYS A 513 -2.32 0.34 -1.79
CA LYS A 513 -1.37 0.22 -0.70
C LYS A 513 -0.83 -1.20 -0.53
N GLN A 514 -1.48 -2.22 -1.09
CA GLN A 514 -0.92 -3.55 -1.25
C GLN A 514 0.44 -3.51 -1.97
N GLY A 515 0.60 -2.57 -2.92
CA GLY A 515 1.86 -2.23 -3.57
C GLY A 515 2.21 -3.12 -4.77
N SER A 516 1.41 -4.17 -5.01
CA SER A 516 1.62 -5.17 -6.06
C SER A 516 0.28 -5.80 -6.45
N ILE A 517 0.19 -6.28 -7.69
CA ILE A 517 -0.86 -7.15 -8.23
C ILE A 517 -0.29 -8.43 -8.86
N SER A 518 1.03 -8.60 -8.85
CA SER A 518 1.72 -9.69 -9.51
C SER A 518 1.86 -10.95 -8.64
N HIS A 519 1.69 -10.86 -7.32
CA HIS A 519 1.90 -11.97 -6.39
C HIS A 519 0.59 -12.66 -5.97
N PRO A 520 0.61 -13.99 -5.70
CA PRO A 520 -0.55 -14.70 -5.17
C PRO A 520 -1.10 -14.06 -3.90
N GLY A 521 -2.42 -13.82 -3.88
CA GLY A 521 -3.10 -13.17 -2.75
C GLY A 521 -3.24 -11.65 -2.86
N ASP A 522 -2.46 -10.97 -3.71
CA ASP A 522 -2.55 -9.51 -3.88
C ASP A 522 -3.95 -9.07 -4.31
N GLY A 523 -4.52 -9.75 -5.31
CA GLY A 523 -5.88 -9.46 -5.77
C GLY A 523 -6.94 -9.58 -4.67
N VAL A 524 -6.78 -10.54 -3.75
CA VAL A 524 -7.68 -10.73 -2.61
C VAL A 524 -7.48 -9.61 -1.59
N ALA A 525 -6.24 -9.22 -1.29
CA ALA A 525 -5.94 -8.13 -0.37
C ALA A 525 -6.46 -6.78 -0.89
N ILE A 526 -6.31 -6.51 -2.19
CA ILE A 526 -6.84 -5.33 -2.87
C ILE A 526 -8.38 -5.32 -2.82
N ALA A 527 -9.01 -6.42 -3.21
CA ALA A 527 -10.47 -6.54 -3.20
C ALA A 527 -11.02 -6.36 -1.77
N THR A 528 -10.40 -7.01 -0.79
CA THR A 528 -10.75 -6.88 0.63
C THR A 528 -10.64 -5.43 1.09
N SER A 529 -9.54 -4.77 0.75
CA SER A 529 -9.30 -3.36 1.09
C SER A 529 -10.38 -2.44 0.53
N ILE A 530 -10.73 -2.59 -0.75
CA ILE A 530 -11.75 -1.76 -1.42
C ILE A 530 -13.14 -2.03 -0.83
N VAL A 531 -13.53 -3.30 -0.69
CA VAL A 531 -14.84 -3.69 -0.16
C VAL A 531 -15.01 -3.21 1.28
N ASN A 532 -14.01 -3.41 2.14
CA ASN A 532 -14.06 -2.96 3.53
C ASN A 532 -14.09 -1.43 3.63
N THR A 533 -13.39 -0.72 2.74
CA THR A 533 -13.45 0.74 2.66
C THR A 533 -14.86 1.20 2.29
N ALA A 534 -15.49 0.60 1.27
CA ALA A 534 -16.84 0.94 0.85
C ALA A 534 -17.89 0.69 1.95
N LEU A 535 -17.80 -0.47 2.63
CA LEU A 535 -18.69 -0.83 3.73
C LEU A 535 -18.52 0.10 4.93
N GLY A 536 -17.29 0.37 5.35
CA GLY A 536 -16.99 1.26 6.47
C GLY A 536 -17.42 2.70 6.21
N THR A 537 -17.15 3.22 5.01
CA THR A 537 -17.58 4.55 4.56
C THR A 537 -19.11 4.69 4.60
N SER A 538 -19.82 3.69 4.07
CA SER A 538 -21.28 3.67 4.03
C SER A 538 -21.88 3.61 5.45
N ALA A 539 -21.32 2.76 6.31
CA ALA A 539 -21.75 2.62 7.69
C ALA A 539 -21.55 3.92 8.49
N ALA A 540 -20.41 4.60 8.29
CA ALA A 540 -20.13 5.89 8.92
C ALA A 540 -21.11 6.97 8.48
N GLY A 541 -21.41 7.05 7.19
CA GLY A 541 -22.40 7.99 6.63
C GLY A 541 -23.79 7.77 7.20
N LEU A 542 -24.30 6.53 7.15
CA LEU A 542 -25.61 6.19 7.71
C LEU A 542 -25.68 6.49 9.21
N CYS A 543 -24.66 6.11 9.98
CA CYS A 543 -24.61 6.38 11.40
C CYS A 543 -24.61 7.89 11.68
N THR A 544 -23.83 8.67 10.93
CA THR A 544 -23.79 10.14 11.07
C THR A 544 -25.14 10.77 10.76
N LEU A 545 -25.81 10.34 9.68
CA LEU A 545 -27.13 10.83 9.30
C LEU A 545 -28.17 10.54 10.39
N ILE A 546 -28.15 9.33 10.95
CA ILE A 546 -29.04 8.94 12.06
C ILE A 546 -28.78 9.82 13.28
N PHE A 547 -27.53 9.99 13.71
CA PHE A 547 -27.20 10.81 14.88
C PHE A 547 -27.51 12.29 14.66
N CYS A 548 -27.35 12.81 13.44
CA CYS A 548 -27.79 14.17 13.10
C CYS A 548 -29.31 14.32 13.20
N LYS A 549 -30.06 13.32 12.70
CA LYS A 549 -31.52 13.34 12.73
C LYS A 549 -32.08 13.22 14.15
N THR A 550 -31.52 12.33 14.97
CA THR A 550 -31.96 12.15 16.35
C THR A 550 -31.59 13.34 17.24
N GLY A 551 -30.55 14.09 16.88
CA GLY A 551 -30.06 15.24 17.64
C GLY A 551 -29.46 14.88 18.99
N ILE A 552 -29.04 13.62 19.16
CA ILE A 552 -28.40 13.12 20.39
C ILE A 552 -27.10 13.88 20.66
N VAL A 553 -26.37 14.26 19.60
CA VAL A 553 -25.16 15.09 19.73
C VAL A 553 -25.55 16.57 19.65
N PRO A 554 -25.18 17.40 20.65
CA PRO A 554 -25.45 18.82 20.61
C PRO A 554 -24.89 19.50 19.35
N GLY A 555 -25.66 20.42 18.76
CA GLY A 555 -25.23 21.20 17.59
C GLY A 555 -25.50 20.57 16.21
N THR A 556 -26.23 19.45 16.17
CA THR A 556 -26.62 18.77 14.91
C THR A 556 -28.01 19.18 14.37
N GLY A 557 -28.83 19.83 15.20
CA GLY A 557 -30.05 20.53 14.78
C GLY A 557 -31.25 19.65 14.39
N HIS A 558 -31.24 18.34 14.64
CA HIS A 558 -32.33 17.39 14.30
C HIS A 558 -32.68 17.34 12.80
N THR A 559 -31.68 17.54 11.93
CA THR A 559 -31.83 17.62 10.47
C THR A 559 -31.12 16.48 9.74
N TYR A 560 -31.53 16.24 8.49
CA TYR A 560 -30.76 15.43 7.54
C TYR A 560 -29.68 16.30 6.90
N SER A 561 -28.58 16.52 7.62
CA SER A 561 -27.49 17.37 7.13
C SER A 561 -26.58 16.60 6.17
N PHE A 562 -26.58 16.99 4.90
CA PHE A 562 -25.71 16.40 3.88
C PHE A 562 -24.22 16.61 4.20
N LEU A 563 -23.80 17.85 4.52
CA LEU A 563 -22.39 18.15 4.77
C LEU A 563 -21.82 17.39 5.98
N LEU A 564 -22.59 17.30 7.07
CA LEU A 564 -22.16 16.50 8.23
C LEU A 564 -22.11 15.01 7.89
N THR A 565 -23.10 14.51 7.14
CA THR A 565 -23.12 13.10 6.70
C THR A 565 -21.92 12.78 5.81
N MET A 566 -21.59 13.68 4.87
CA MET A 566 -20.42 13.56 3.99
C MET A 566 -19.12 13.52 4.81
N ASN A 567 -18.92 14.46 5.73
CA ASN A 567 -17.73 14.46 6.59
C ASN A 567 -17.68 13.23 7.51
N GLY A 568 -18.82 12.77 8.03
CA GLY A 568 -18.91 11.52 8.77
C GLY A 568 -18.51 10.29 7.95
N SER A 569 -18.99 10.19 6.70
CA SER A 569 -18.56 9.16 5.74
C SER A 569 -17.04 9.21 5.50
N LEU A 570 -16.49 10.41 5.28
CA LEU A 570 -15.05 10.60 5.10
C LEU A 570 -14.25 10.22 6.36
N THR A 571 -14.78 10.49 7.55
CA THR A 571 -14.16 10.06 8.82
C THR A 571 -14.07 8.53 8.88
N GLY A 572 -15.13 7.83 8.48
CA GLY A 572 -15.11 6.37 8.34
C GLY A 572 -14.09 5.89 7.31
N THR A 573 -14.05 6.55 6.15
CA THR A 573 -13.08 6.24 5.09
C THR A 573 -11.64 6.35 5.59
N VAL A 574 -11.33 7.45 6.29
CA VAL A 574 -10.04 7.70 6.93
C VAL A 574 -9.72 6.63 7.96
N ALA A 575 -10.65 6.23 8.82
CA ALA A 575 -10.41 5.20 9.83
C ALA A 575 -10.11 3.83 9.21
N LEU A 576 -10.77 3.50 8.09
CA LEU A 576 -10.56 2.23 7.40
C LEU A 576 -9.16 2.14 6.76
N CYS A 577 -8.49 3.26 6.47
CA CYS A 577 -7.15 3.26 5.89
C CYS A 577 -6.15 2.45 6.73
N ALA A 578 -6.29 2.38 8.06
CA ALA A 578 -5.35 1.70 8.92
C ALA A 578 -5.35 0.17 8.75
N GLY A 579 -6.49 -0.45 8.43
CA GLY A 579 -6.66 -1.90 8.52
C GLY A 579 -7.64 -2.51 7.53
N CYS A 580 -8.02 -1.80 6.46
CA CYS A 580 -8.97 -2.30 5.47
C CYS A 580 -8.57 -3.64 4.84
N ASN A 581 -7.28 -3.97 4.78
CA ASN A 581 -6.75 -5.22 4.26
C ASN A 581 -6.84 -6.41 5.24
N VAL A 582 -6.96 -6.15 6.56
CA VAL A 582 -6.91 -7.19 7.61
C VAL A 582 -8.22 -7.40 8.35
N TYR A 583 -9.23 -6.56 8.09
CA TYR A 583 -10.55 -6.72 8.67
C TYR A 583 -11.37 -7.78 7.94
N GLN A 584 -12.16 -8.54 8.71
CA GLN A 584 -13.35 -9.16 8.17
C GLN A 584 -14.40 -8.07 7.88
N SER A 585 -15.25 -8.26 6.88
CA SER A 585 -16.16 -7.20 6.43
C SER A 585 -17.15 -6.70 7.47
N TRP A 586 -17.60 -7.55 8.41
CA TRP A 586 -18.42 -7.10 9.53
C TRP A 586 -17.66 -6.13 10.45
N ALA A 587 -16.36 -6.37 10.67
CA ALA A 587 -15.53 -5.52 11.50
C ALA A 587 -15.32 -4.16 10.83
N ALA A 588 -15.13 -4.13 9.50
CA ALA A 588 -15.08 -2.89 8.74
C ALA A 588 -16.35 -2.03 8.90
N VAL A 589 -17.52 -2.66 8.90
CA VAL A 589 -18.81 -1.99 9.18
C VAL A 589 -18.85 -1.41 10.59
N VAL A 590 -18.39 -2.15 11.61
CA VAL A 590 -18.37 -1.68 13.00
C VAL A 590 -17.40 -0.50 13.18
N VAL A 591 -16.19 -0.60 12.65
CA VAL A 591 -15.19 0.48 12.68
C VAL A 591 -15.73 1.71 11.97
N GLY A 592 -16.33 1.56 10.80
CA GLY A 592 -16.99 2.66 10.08
C GLY A 592 -18.16 3.28 10.84
N ALA A 593 -19.12 2.47 11.29
CA ALA A 593 -20.30 2.96 12.02
C ALA A 593 -19.93 3.78 13.25
N SER A 594 -18.90 3.36 14.01
CA SER A 594 -18.42 4.10 15.18
C SER A 594 -17.86 5.48 14.85
N CYS A 595 -17.39 5.72 13.63
CA CYS A 595 -16.85 7.02 13.22
C CYS A 595 -17.90 8.13 13.16
N GLY A 596 -19.18 7.79 12.90
CA GLY A 596 -20.24 8.79 12.83
C GLY A 596 -20.43 9.60 14.13
N PRO A 597 -20.71 8.96 15.28
CA PRO A 597 -20.77 9.66 16.55
C PRO A 597 -19.42 10.26 16.97
N LEU A 598 -18.30 9.56 16.74
CA LEU A 598 -16.97 10.05 17.08
C LEU A 598 -16.65 11.38 16.38
N PHE A 599 -16.95 11.48 15.08
CA PHE A 599 -16.86 12.71 14.30
C PHE A 599 -17.70 13.83 14.91
N LEU A 600 -18.99 13.58 15.17
CA LEU A 600 -19.92 14.60 15.66
C LEU A 600 -19.53 15.13 17.05
N TYR A 601 -19.12 14.24 17.97
CA TYR A 601 -18.66 14.64 19.30
C TYR A 601 -17.35 15.40 19.25
N SER A 602 -16.41 14.98 18.39
CA SER A 602 -15.13 15.69 18.20
C SER A 602 -15.34 17.09 17.67
N ARG A 603 -16.19 17.24 16.66
CA ARG A 603 -16.60 18.54 16.13
C ARG A 603 -17.21 19.42 17.22
N TYR A 604 -18.16 18.88 17.99
CA TYR A 604 -18.78 19.62 19.09
C TYR A 604 -17.74 20.08 20.13
N PHE A 605 -16.78 19.21 20.45
CA PHE A 605 -15.70 19.51 21.40
C PHE A 605 -14.76 20.62 20.90
N LEU A 606 -14.36 20.62 19.63
CA LEU A 606 -13.55 21.72 19.09
C LEU A 606 -14.28 23.06 19.13
N LEU A 607 -15.58 23.06 18.80
CA LEU A 607 -16.40 24.27 18.86
C LEU A 607 -16.57 24.78 20.29
N SER A 608 -16.69 23.89 21.30
CA SER A 608 -16.77 24.31 22.70
C SER A 608 -15.46 24.90 23.22
N MET A 609 -14.33 24.55 22.59
CA MET A 609 -13.02 25.15 22.84
C MET A 609 -12.76 26.41 22.00
N THR A 610 -13.76 26.92 21.26
CA THR A 610 -13.62 28.06 20.34
C THR A 610 -12.57 27.88 19.24
N ILE A 611 -12.29 26.62 18.87
CA ILE A 611 -11.40 26.27 17.76
C ILE A 611 -12.25 26.27 16.48
N ASP A 612 -11.86 27.13 15.53
CA ASP A 612 -12.54 27.25 14.23
C ASP A 612 -11.81 26.47 13.15
N ASP A 613 -12.46 25.43 12.67
CA ASP A 613 -12.04 24.60 11.55
C ASP A 613 -13.14 24.68 10.47
N PRO A 614 -12.93 25.47 9.39
CA PRO A 614 -13.96 25.72 8.38
C PRO A 614 -14.55 24.48 7.72
N LEU A 615 -13.76 23.40 7.62
CA LEU A 615 -14.15 22.17 6.94
C LEU A 615 -14.48 21.01 7.88
N ASP A 616 -14.31 21.18 9.18
CA ASP A 616 -14.25 20.08 10.14
C ASP A 616 -13.18 19.02 9.74
N ALA A 617 -12.07 19.42 9.12
CA ALA A 617 -11.00 18.52 8.69
C ALA A 617 -10.23 17.90 9.88
N ILE A 618 -10.09 18.61 11.00
CA ILE A 618 -9.48 18.08 12.24
C ILE A 618 -10.33 16.92 12.80
N PRO A 619 -11.67 17.02 12.97
CA PRO A 619 -12.49 15.87 13.31
C PRO A 619 -12.40 14.73 12.28
N VAL A 620 -12.53 15.03 10.99
CA VAL A 620 -12.54 14.00 9.92
C VAL A 620 -11.25 13.19 9.92
N HIS A 621 -10.12 13.88 9.90
CA HIS A 621 -8.83 13.24 9.72
C HIS A 621 -8.14 12.89 11.04
N GLY A 622 -8.32 13.71 12.09
CA GLY A 622 -7.73 13.50 13.40
C GLY A 622 -8.40 12.35 14.14
N ILE A 623 -9.73 12.38 14.26
CA ILE A 623 -10.44 11.29 14.95
C ILE A 623 -10.57 10.05 14.06
N GLY A 624 -10.83 10.22 12.76
CA GLY A 624 -10.73 9.10 11.83
C GLY A 624 -9.35 8.43 11.91
N GLY A 625 -8.28 9.23 11.90
CA GLY A 625 -6.90 8.76 11.96
C GLY A 625 -6.55 8.04 13.26
N LEU A 626 -6.89 8.67 14.39
CA LEU A 626 -6.69 8.13 15.73
C LEU A 626 -7.45 6.82 15.93
N TRP A 627 -8.75 6.81 15.62
CA TRP A 627 -9.60 5.64 15.80
C TRP A 627 -9.21 4.50 14.87
N GLY A 628 -8.89 4.79 13.60
CA GLY A 628 -8.45 3.78 12.63
C GLY A 628 -7.28 2.96 13.15
N VAL A 629 -6.21 3.63 13.58
CA VAL A 629 -4.99 2.96 14.10
C VAL A 629 -5.26 2.20 15.39
N ILE A 630 -6.13 2.70 16.28
CA ILE A 630 -6.55 1.96 17.49
C ILE A 630 -7.34 0.71 17.11
N ALA A 631 -8.26 0.84 16.15
CA ALA A 631 -9.19 -0.21 15.78
C ALA A 631 -8.52 -1.45 15.16
N VAL A 632 -7.37 -1.29 14.47
CA VAL A 632 -6.67 -2.41 13.81
C VAL A 632 -6.48 -3.60 14.74
N HIS A 633 -5.76 -3.42 15.85
CA HIS A 633 -5.43 -4.51 16.76
C HIS A 633 -6.60 -4.99 17.62
N ILE A 634 -7.71 -4.24 17.61
CA ILE A 634 -8.97 -4.66 18.25
C ILE A 634 -9.75 -5.60 17.35
N PHE A 635 -9.86 -5.26 16.06
CA PHE A 635 -10.84 -5.83 15.13
C PHE A 635 -10.26 -6.68 13.98
N LYS A 636 -8.94 -6.68 13.76
CA LYS A 636 -8.32 -7.58 12.78
C LYS A 636 -8.60 -9.05 13.13
N ALA A 637 -8.46 -9.95 12.17
CA ALA A 637 -8.83 -11.36 12.34
C ALA A 637 -8.16 -12.05 13.54
N ASP A 638 -6.91 -11.69 13.85
CA ASP A 638 -6.14 -12.14 15.01
C ASP A 638 -6.14 -11.13 16.17
N GLY A 639 -7.01 -10.12 16.14
CA GLY A 639 -7.09 -9.01 17.09
C GLY A 639 -7.80 -9.35 18.39
N LEU A 640 -7.83 -8.39 19.33
CA LEU A 640 -8.29 -8.59 20.70
C LEU A 640 -9.71 -9.16 20.82
N ILE A 641 -10.65 -8.77 19.97
CA ILE A 641 -12.03 -9.27 20.02
C ILE A 641 -12.11 -10.74 19.61
N MET A 642 -11.25 -11.17 18.67
CA MET A 642 -11.30 -12.51 18.10
C MET A 642 -10.45 -13.51 18.90
N THR A 643 -9.28 -13.08 19.37
CA THR A 643 -8.28 -13.97 19.99
C THR A 643 -8.00 -13.67 21.45
N GLY A 644 -8.17 -12.41 21.89
CA GLY A 644 -7.74 -11.96 23.22
C GLY A 644 -6.26 -12.17 23.52
N SER A 645 -5.41 -12.32 22.49
CA SER A 645 -4.02 -12.74 22.64
C SER A 645 -3.11 -11.63 23.20
N SER A 646 -2.00 -12.04 23.81
CA SER A 646 -0.99 -11.09 24.30
C SER A 646 -0.31 -10.36 23.15
N GLU A 647 -0.18 -11.01 22.00
CA GLU A 647 0.38 -10.47 20.76
C GLU A 647 -0.52 -9.36 20.21
N ALA A 648 -1.84 -9.54 20.22
CA ALA A 648 -2.80 -8.50 19.85
C ALA A 648 -2.72 -7.30 20.81
N ALA A 649 -2.56 -7.53 22.11
CA ALA A 649 -2.38 -6.49 23.11
C ALA A 649 -1.05 -5.71 22.92
N ILE A 650 0.04 -6.41 22.64
CA ILE A 650 1.36 -5.80 22.36
C ILE A 650 1.28 -4.95 21.08
N GLY A 651 0.66 -5.46 20.02
CA GLY A 651 0.46 -4.72 18.78
C GLY A 651 -0.40 -3.47 18.97
N LEU A 652 -1.46 -3.53 19.78
CA LEU A 652 -2.21 -2.34 20.19
C LEU A 652 -1.32 -1.35 20.94
N GLY A 653 -0.46 -1.84 21.85
CA GLY A 653 0.53 -1.03 22.55
C GLY A 653 1.44 -0.25 21.60
N TRP A 654 1.98 -0.92 20.56
CA TRP A 654 2.80 -0.26 19.54
C TRP A 654 2.02 0.71 18.67
N ASN A 655 0.76 0.43 18.36
CA ASN A 655 -0.13 1.37 17.68
C ASN A 655 -0.35 2.65 18.52
N LEU A 656 -0.55 2.53 19.84
CA LEU A 656 -0.67 3.66 20.75
C LEU A 656 0.63 4.47 20.85
N ILE A 657 1.79 3.81 20.92
CA ILE A 657 3.11 4.47 20.89
C ILE A 657 3.30 5.22 19.57
N GLY A 658 2.93 4.62 18.43
CA GLY A 658 3.00 5.26 17.13
C GLY A 658 2.09 6.49 17.04
N LEU A 659 0.85 6.41 17.55
CA LEU A 659 -0.06 7.55 17.62
C LEU A 659 0.51 8.69 18.47
N ALA A 660 1.01 8.38 19.67
CA ALA A 660 1.66 9.37 20.53
C ALA A 660 2.87 10.01 19.84
N THR A 661 3.68 9.20 19.16
CA THR A 661 4.84 9.67 18.38
C THR A 661 4.41 10.65 17.29
N ILE A 662 3.40 10.29 16.48
CA ILE A 662 2.89 11.14 15.39
C ILE A 662 2.38 12.47 15.95
N ILE A 663 1.58 12.43 17.02
CA ILE A 663 1.02 13.63 17.66
C ILE A 663 2.12 14.52 18.21
N VAL A 664 3.08 13.96 18.95
CA VAL A 664 4.16 14.73 19.58
C VAL A 664 5.11 15.30 18.53
N TRP A 665 5.58 14.50 17.59
CA TRP A 665 6.50 14.95 16.53
C TRP A 665 5.87 16.06 15.69
N THR A 666 4.68 15.79 15.14
CA THR A 666 3.97 16.76 14.31
C THR A 666 3.62 18.01 15.11
N GLY A 667 3.08 17.83 16.32
CA GLY A 667 2.66 18.93 17.19
C GLY A 667 3.81 19.87 17.52
N VAL A 668 4.98 19.31 17.90
CA VAL A 668 6.17 20.11 18.23
C VAL A 668 6.70 20.84 16.99
N MET A 669 6.88 20.14 15.88
CA MET A 669 7.43 20.74 14.65
C MET A 669 6.51 21.85 14.10
N CYS A 670 5.21 21.60 14.05
CA CYS A 670 4.21 22.58 13.62
C CYS A 670 4.11 23.74 14.61
N PHE A 671 4.19 23.49 15.92
CA PHE A 671 4.16 24.55 16.93
C PHE A 671 5.35 25.49 16.75
N VAL A 672 6.56 24.96 16.63
CA VAL A 672 7.77 25.76 16.40
C VAL A 672 7.62 26.61 15.14
N MET A 673 7.25 25.98 14.01
CA MET A 673 7.08 26.65 12.72
C MET A 673 6.02 27.76 12.78
N PHE A 674 4.79 27.44 13.20
CA PHE A 674 3.70 28.43 13.23
C PHE A 674 3.92 29.49 14.31
N TYR A 675 4.56 29.16 15.44
CA TYR A 675 4.89 30.16 16.46
C TYR A 675 5.91 31.18 15.95
N ILE A 676 6.95 30.73 15.22
CA ILE A 676 7.91 31.63 14.56
C ILE A 676 7.18 32.54 13.57
N LEU A 677 6.33 31.98 12.70
CA LEU A 677 5.53 32.77 11.76
C LEU A 677 4.60 33.76 12.46
N LYS A 678 3.97 33.35 13.57
CA LYS A 678 3.10 34.21 14.38
C LYS A 678 3.86 35.37 14.99
N LYS A 679 5.03 35.11 15.58
CA LYS A 679 5.89 36.13 16.20
C LYS A 679 6.32 37.19 15.19
N ASN A 680 6.53 36.81 13.93
CA ASN A 680 6.87 37.72 12.83
C ASN A 680 5.64 38.32 12.13
N GLN A 681 4.43 38.15 12.65
CA GLN A 681 3.18 38.64 12.05
C GLN A 681 2.91 38.09 10.62
N MET A 682 3.46 36.92 10.31
CA MET A 682 3.35 36.27 9.00
C MET A 682 2.32 35.14 8.98
N LEU A 683 1.74 34.74 10.12
CA LEU A 683 0.83 33.59 10.20
C LEU A 683 -0.60 33.92 9.70
N ARG A 684 -1.18 35.02 10.17
CA ARG A 684 -2.55 35.45 9.87
C ARG A 684 -2.53 36.68 8.97
N VAL A 685 -3.52 36.82 8.10
CA VAL A 685 -3.73 38.08 7.36
C VAL A 685 -4.23 39.19 8.28
N GLU A 686 -4.11 40.43 7.83
CA GLU A 686 -4.67 41.59 8.52
C GLU A 686 -6.20 41.51 8.60
N THR A 687 -6.77 42.08 9.66
CA THR A 687 -8.21 42.10 9.95
C THR A 687 -9.03 42.59 8.76
N GLU A 688 -8.60 43.68 8.12
CA GLU A 688 -9.29 44.24 6.96
C GLU A 688 -9.30 43.27 5.77
N HIS A 689 -8.18 42.59 5.51
CA HIS A 689 -8.08 41.61 4.43
C HIS A 689 -8.98 40.40 4.67
N GLU A 690 -9.11 39.94 5.92
CA GLU A 690 -10.04 38.86 6.27
C GLU A 690 -11.51 39.25 6.08
N PHE A 691 -11.86 40.50 6.40
CA PHE A 691 -13.21 41.03 6.18
C PHE A 691 -13.54 41.23 4.69
N LYS A 692 -12.61 41.76 3.90
CA LYS A 692 -12.82 41.99 2.46
C LYS A 692 -12.70 40.71 1.62
N GLY A 693 -11.96 39.71 2.08
CA GLY A 693 -11.68 38.49 1.34
C GLY A 693 -10.36 38.56 0.58
N MET A 694 -9.70 37.41 0.41
CA MET A 694 -8.35 37.36 -0.14
C MET A 694 -8.29 37.32 -1.67
N ASP A 695 -9.39 36.95 -2.35
CA ASP A 695 -9.38 36.75 -3.81
C ASP A 695 -8.94 38.04 -4.54
N LEU A 696 -9.68 39.12 -4.37
CA LEU A 696 -9.32 40.40 -5.00
C LEU A 696 -8.08 41.05 -4.39
N LEU A 697 -7.93 41.02 -3.07
CA LEU A 697 -6.88 41.77 -2.38
C LEU A 697 -5.48 41.14 -2.49
N LYS A 698 -5.40 39.81 -2.58
CA LYS A 698 -4.12 39.09 -2.68
C LYS A 698 -3.86 38.58 -4.09
N HIS A 699 -4.89 38.13 -4.79
CA HIS A 699 -4.73 37.48 -6.09
C HIS A 699 -5.15 38.37 -7.26
N GLY A 700 -5.81 39.51 -7.00
CA GLY A 700 -6.19 40.46 -8.05
C GLY A 700 -7.29 39.95 -8.98
N GLU A 701 -7.91 38.82 -8.64
CA GLU A 701 -8.93 38.16 -9.46
C GLU A 701 -10.06 37.62 -8.57
N SER A 702 -11.28 37.58 -9.12
CA SER A 702 -12.46 37.03 -8.44
C SER A 702 -12.82 35.68 -9.06
N ALA A 703 -13.22 34.71 -8.23
CA ALA A 703 -13.65 33.40 -8.72
C ALA A 703 -14.92 33.47 -9.59
N TYR A 704 -15.81 34.45 -9.32
CA TYR A 704 -16.98 34.68 -10.18
C TYR A 704 -17.13 36.16 -10.54
N PRO A 705 -17.75 36.48 -11.69
CA PRO A 705 -18.06 37.85 -12.11
C PRO A 705 -18.91 38.57 -11.06
N ALA A 706 -18.72 39.89 -10.84
CA ALA A 706 -19.42 40.62 -9.77
C ALA A 706 -20.96 40.50 -9.81
N ASP A 707 -21.56 40.31 -10.97
CA ASP A 707 -23.01 40.11 -11.15
C ASP A 707 -23.50 38.71 -10.76
N ALA A 708 -22.60 37.73 -10.63
CA ALA A 708 -22.88 36.44 -10.01
C ALA A 708 -22.90 36.53 -8.47
N TRP A 709 -22.59 37.70 -7.90
CA TRP A 709 -22.50 37.96 -6.46
C TRP A 709 -23.37 39.13 -6.05
N VAL A 710 -24.53 38.82 -5.48
CA VAL A 710 -25.18 39.78 -4.58
C VAL A 710 -25.03 39.22 -3.18
N GLU A 711 -23.97 39.66 -2.48
CA GLU A 711 -23.87 39.46 -1.04
C GLU A 711 -24.94 40.34 -0.37
N ALA A 712 -26.11 39.76 -0.12
CA ALA A 712 -27.25 40.44 0.52
C ALA A 712 -26.90 41.14 1.86
N GLN A 713 -25.77 40.77 2.48
CA GLN A 713 -25.23 41.44 3.67
C GLN A 713 -24.86 42.93 3.47
N TYR A 714 -24.72 43.41 2.23
CA TYR A 714 -24.49 44.83 1.93
C TYR A 714 -25.71 45.58 1.39
N MET A 715 -26.81 44.90 1.11
CA MET A 715 -28.07 45.55 0.74
C MET A 715 -28.90 45.80 1.98
N LYS A 716 -28.62 46.92 2.67
CA LYS A 716 -29.62 47.54 3.54
C LYS A 716 -30.52 48.43 2.70
N ASP A 717 -31.81 48.35 2.97
CA ASP A 717 -32.90 49.13 2.39
C ASP A 717 -32.52 50.59 2.06
N GLY A 718 -32.86 50.99 0.83
CA GLY A 718 -32.82 52.37 0.38
C GLY A 718 -31.87 52.55 -0.80
N GLY A 719 -32.46 52.67 -2.00
CA GLY A 719 -31.74 52.86 -3.25
C GLY A 719 -30.64 53.92 -3.14
N VAL A 720 -29.41 53.48 -3.36
CA VAL A 720 -28.33 54.34 -3.82
C VAL A 720 -27.88 53.75 -5.14
N GLU A 721 -28.22 54.42 -6.23
CA GLU A 721 -27.60 54.20 -7.53
C GLU A 721 -26.10 54.34 -7.35
N THR A 722 -25.36 53.25 -7.56
CA THR A 722 -23.90 53.29 -7.62
C THR A 722 -23.51 53.79 -9.00
N SER A 723 -23.44 55.12 -9.15
CA SER A 723 -22.59 55.68 -10.19
C SER A 723 -21.13 55.35 -9.85
N VAL A 724 -20.45 54.72 -10.81
CA VAL A 724 -19.01 54.46 -10.74
C VAL A 724 -18.28 55.81 -10.61
N PRO A 725 -17.46 56.04 -9.57
CA PRO A 725 -16.69 57.28 -9.48
C PRO A 725 -15.61 57.25 -10.56
N ASN A 726 -15.70 58.19 -11.50
CA ASN A 726 -14.58 58.55 -12.35
C ASN A 726 -13.45 59.08 -11.45
N GLY A 727 -12.23 58.61 -11.72
CA GLY A 727 -11.04 59.04 -11.02
C GLY A 727 -10.87 60.56 -11.08
N ASN A 728 -10.87 61.16 -9.89
CA ASN A 728 -10.10 62.32 -9.44
C ASN A 728 -10.80 62.83 -8.17
N ASP A 729 -10.15 62.69 -7.02
CA ASP A 729 -9.87 63.81 -6.13
C ASP A 729 -9.23 63.34 -4.82
N ASP A 730 -8.23 64.11 -4.44
CA ASP A 730 -7.39 64.02 -3.26
C ASP A 730 -8.17 64.25 -1.96
N ALA A 731 -7.91 63.43 -0.94
CA ALA A 731 -7.70 63.81 0.47
C ALA A 731 -7.77 62.58 1.38
N VAL A 732 -6.62 62.14 1.91
CA VAL A 732 -6.54 61.16 3.00
C VAL A 732 -6.33 61.92 4.30
N GLU A 733 -7.30 61.91 5.20
CA GLU A 733 -7.07 62.26 6.61
C GLU A 733 -6.75 61.00 7.44
N PRO A 734 -5.82 61.07 8.41
CA PRO A 734 -5.34 59.90 9.14
C PRO A 734 -6.26 59.56 10.32
N VAL A 735 -6.74 58.31 10.35
CA VAL A 735 -7.47 57.77 11.52
C VAL A 735 -6.49 57.49 12.66
N THR A 736 -6.73 58.15 13.79
CA THR A 736 -5.95 58.03 15.03
C THR A 736 -6.10 56.65 15.68
N LYS A 737 -4.98 56.17 16.23
CA LYS A 737 -4.86 54.98 17.08
C LYS A 737 -5.78 55.07 18.31
N ASP A 738 -6.80 54.22 18.37
CA ASP A 738 -7.31 53.74 19.66
C ASP A 738 -7.62 52.25 19.58
N ASN A 739 -6.84 51.47 20.33
CA ASN A 739 -6.94 50.02 20.43
C ASN A 739 -7.90 49.71 21.58
N SER A 740 -9.19 49.56 21.29
CA SER A 740 -10.14 48.93 22.20
C SER A 740 -10.54 47.55 21.69
N ARG A 741 -10.82 46.66 22.64
CA ARG A 741 -11.10 45.21 22.54
C ARG A 741 -12.28 44.80 21.64
N ASP A 742 -12.87 45.74 20.91
CA ASP A 742 -14.18 45.57 20.27
C ASP A 742 -14.12 45.38 18.75
N GLY A 743 -12.96 45.55 18.09
CA GLY A 743 -12.75 45.14 16.69
C GLY A 743 -13.79 45.63 15.67
N LEU A 744 -14.62 46.62 16.02
CA LEU A 744 -15.74 47.12 15.25
C LEU A 744 -15.65 48.65 15.20
N PRO A 745 -15.79 49.26 14.02
CA PRO A 745 -15.93 50.70 13.94
C PRO A 745 -17.21 51.16 14.68
N PRO A 746 -17.26 52.38 15.25
CA PRO A 746 -18.28 52.83 16.20
C PRO A 746 -19.74 52.85 15.70
N ASN A 747 -20.00 52.56 14.42
CA ASN A 747 -21.28 52.83 13.76
C ASN A 747 -22.10 51.59 13.38
N MET A 748 -21.71 50.37 13.78
CA MET A 748 -22.44 49.15 13.43
C MET A 748 -23.35 48.67 14.57
N LYS A 749 -24.67 48.94 14.46
CA LYS A 749 -25.71 48.34 15.32
C LYS A 749 -26.36 47.16 14.59
N PHE A 750 -26.37 45.99 15.23
CA PHE A 750 -27.11 44.82 14.74
C PHE A 750 -28.62 45.06 14.84
N SER A 751 -29.32 44.93 13.70
CA SER A 751 -30.76 44.73 13.65
C SER A 751 -31.08 43.26 13.95
N ARG A 752 -32.16 43.05 14.69
CA ARG A 752 -32.68 41.74 15.13
C ARG A 752 -32.90 40.80 13.93
N ALA A 753 -32.43 39.55 14.08
CA ALA A 753 -32.88 38.36 13.35
C ALA A 753 -32.94 38.49 11.81
N ALA A 754 -31.79 38.38 11.14
CA ALA A 754 -31.77 38.13 9.70
C ALA A 754 -31.93 36.62 9.44
N SER A 755 -33.03 36.28 8.81
CA SER A 755 -33.44 34.95 8.44
C SER A 755 -33.07 34.66 6.98
N TYR A 756 -32.43 33.50 6.75
CA TYR A 756 -32.27 32.77 5.46
C TYR A 756 -31.31 33.44 4.43
N ASN A 757 -30.25 32.81 3.90
CA ASN A 757 -30.16 31.53 3.18
C ASN A 757 -31.42 31.25 2.35
N ASN A 758 -31.72 32.13 1.40
CA ASN A 758 -32.67 31.85 0.33
C ASN A 758 -31.94 31.19 -0.86
N PRO A 759 -32.03 29.86 -1.05
CA PRO A 759 -31.45 29.17 -2.20
C PRO A 759 -32.11 29.55 -3.55
N HIS A 760 -33.23 30.28 -3.56
CA HIS A 760 -33.80 30.84 -4.81
C HIS A 760 -33.11 32.11 -5.30
N GLU A 761 -32.25 32.74 -4.48
CA GLU A 761 -31.44 33.91 -4.86
C GLU A 761 -30.00 33.53 -5.25
N MET A 762 -29.60 32.27 -5.01
CA MET A 762 -28.33 31.70 -5.48
C MET A 762 -28.56 30.79 -6.69
N PHE A 763 -28.96 31.38 -7.82
CA PHE A 763 -28.74 30.76 -9.11
C PHE A 763 -27.90 31.72 -9.96
N PRO A 764 -26.77 31.30 -10.56
CA PRO A 764 -26.53 31.79 -11.89
C PRO A 764 -27.68 31.22 -12.72
N SER A 765 -28.63 32.07 -13.15
CA SER A 765 -29.58 31.60 -14.16
C SER A 765 -28.72 31.06 -15.30
N ALA A 766 -28.92 29.80 -15.71
CA ALA A 766 -28.15 29.21 -16.80
C ALA A 766 -28.14 30.15 -18.03
N SER A 767 -29.19 30.96 -18.20
CA SER A 767 -29.26 32.02 -19.21
C SER A 767 -28.13 33.05 -19.17
N LYS A 768 -27.56 33.41 -18.01
CA LYS A 768 -26.47 34.39 -17.89
C LYS A 768 -25.08 33.79 -18.12
N LEU A 769 -24.87 32.53 -17.71
CA LEU A 769 -23.62 31.82 -17.98
C LEU A 769 -23.44 31.57 -19.49
N PHE A 770 -24.54 31.27 -20.21
CA PHE A 770 -24.53 31.11 -21.67
C PHE A 770 -24.60 32.45 -22.44
N SER A 771 -25.15 33.53 -21.87
CA SER A 771 -25.13 34.84 -22.55
C SER A 771 -23.73 35.47 -22.57
N GLY A 772 -22.90 35.22 -21.55
CA GLY A 772 -21.51 35.68 -21.51
C GLY A 772 -20.66 35.11 -22.64
N MET A 773 -20.89 33.84 -23.00
CA MET A 773 -20.17 33.17 -24.10
C MET A 773 -20.55 33.71 -25.50
N ASN A 774 -21.76 34.24 -25.68
CA ASN A 774 -22.16 34.89 -26.94
C ASN A 774 -21.63 36.33 -27.07
N SER A 775 -21.25 36.98 -25.97
CA SER A 775 -20.71 38.35 -26.01
C SER A 775 -19.24 38.44 -26.48
N VAL A 776 -18.50 37.32 -26.44
CA VAL A 776 -17.11 37.24 -26.92
C VAL A 776 -17.03 37.00 -28.43
N ALA A 777 -18.12 36.56 -29.07
CA ALA A 777 -18.18 36.37 -30.53
C ALA A 777 -18.69 37.60 -31.31
N GLY A 778 -19.04 38.69 -30.62
CA GLY A 778 -19.86 39.78 -31.17
C GLY A 778 -19.18 41.14 -31.34
N ASN A 779 -17.84 41.24 -31.32
CA ASN A 779 -17.15 42.52 -31.54
C ASN A 779 -15.86 42.35 -32.38
N VAL A 780 -16.02 41.99 -33.65
CA VAL A 780 -15.04 42.33 -34.68
C VAL A 780 -15.68 43.41 -35.55
N THR A 781 -15.49 44.67 -35.16
CA THR A 781 -15.87 45.83 -35.96
C THR A 781 -14.87 45.95 -37.11
N ILE A 782 -15.28 45.49 -38.30
CA ILE A 782 -14.54 45.69 -39.55
C ILE A 782 -14.49 47.19 -39.84
N GLN A 783 -13.31 47.79 -39.75
CA GLN A 783 -13.05 49.11 -40.33
C GLN A 783 -13.21 49.02 -41.86
N LYS A 784 -14.22 49.72 -42.39
CA LYS A 784 -14.37 50.00 -43.82
C LYS A 784 -13.30 51.01 -44.25
N ASN A 785 -12.48 50.65 -45.22
CA ASN A 785 -11.89 51.59 -46.17
C ASN A 785 -12.08 51.09 -47.60
N SER A 786 -12.45 52.04 -48.48
CA SER A 786 -13.06 51.89 -49.81
C SER A 786 -12.01 51.74 -50.95
N PRO A 787 -12.35 51.76 -52.26
CA PRO A 787 -12.29 50.59 -53.15
C PRO A 787 -11.30 50.77 -54.32
N LYS A 788 -10.90 49.70 -55.02
CA LYS A 788 -10.39 49.79 -56.41
C LYS A 788 -10.38 48.41 -57.12
N ASN A 789 -11.33 48.28 -58.05
CA ASN A 789 -11.39 47.60 -59.36
C ASN A 789 -10.41 46.47 -59.82
N PRO A 790 -10.82 45.67 -60.84
CA PRO A 790 -10.53 44.23 -60.96
C PRO A 790 -9.65 43.85 -62.17
N ARG A 791 -9.16 42.59 -62.26
CA ARG A 791 -9.08 41.70 -63.46
C ARG A 791 -7.98 40.61 -63.40
N SER A 792 -8.21 39.57 -64.22
CA SER A 792 -7.35 38.45 -64.71
C SER A 792 -7.32 37.19 -63.82
N ILE A 793 -7.66 35.94 -64.20
CA ILE A 793 -7.74 35.06 -65.41
C ILE A 793 -6.71 33.91 -65.34
N SER A 794 -7.20 32.68 -65.63
CA SER A 794 -6.56 31.40 -66.04
C SER A 794 -5.78 30.60 -64.98
N VAL A 795 -6.07 29.33 -64.63
CA VAL A 795 -6.32 28.03 -65.32
C VAL A 795 -5.05 27.20 -65.58
N SER A 796 -4.96 26.01 -64.97
CA SER A 796 -4.48 24.73 -65.53
C SER A 796 -4.74 23.61 -64.50
N GLY A 797 -5.61 22.62 -64.73
CA GLY A 797 -5.33 21.36 -65.45
C GLY A 797 -4.88 20.29 -64.42
N ALA A 798 -5.30 19.02 -64.40
CA ALA A 798 -6.15 18.21 -65.25
C ALA A 798 -6.68 17.03 -64.39
N ASN A 799 -7.83 16.48 -64.77
CA ASN A 799 -8.34 15.16 -64.36
C ASN A 799 -8.11 14.20 -65.55
N PRO A 800 -8.10 12.85 -65.43
CA PRO A 800 -9.41 12.17 -65.34
C PRO A 800 -9.49 10.72 -64.77
N LEU A 801 -10.75 10.33 -64.48
CA LEU A 801 -11.41 9.00 -64.64
C LEU A 801 -10.96 7.86 -63.69
N SER A 802 -11.83 7.04 -63.07
CA SER A 802 -13.11 6.47 -63.53
C SER A 802 -13.91 5.74 -62.41
N THR A 803 -15.24 5.98 -62.32
CA THR A 803 -16.40 5.02 -62.25
C THR A 803 -16.31 3.71 -61.46
N LEU A 804 -17.31 3.10 -60.77
CA LEU A 804 -18.79 3.04 -60.67
C LEU A 804 -19.06 2.19 -59.37
N GLY A 805 -20.21 2.09 -58.69
CA GLY A 805 -21.58 2.55 -58.93
C GLY A 805 -22.49 2.18 -57.72
N GLU A 806 -23.42 3.09 -57.44
CA GLU A 806 -24.89 2.96 -57.34
C GLU A 806 -25.68 1.86 -56.56
N GLU A 807 -26.83 2.37 -56.05
CA GLU A 807 -28.12 1.76 -55.64
C GLU A 807 -28.24 1.14 -54.21
N GLY A 808 -29.31 1.34 -53.42
CA GLY A 808 -30.58 2.05 -53.57
C GLY A 808 -31.54 1.74 -52.39
N THR A 809 -32.20 2.79 -51.88
CA THR A 809 -33.57 2.90 -51.26
C THR A 809 -34.26 1.78 -50.44
N ALA A 810 -34.67 2.19 -49.22
CA ALA A 810 -36.04 2.24 -48.63
C ALA A 810 -36.86 0.98 -48.24
N GLU A 811 -37.52 1.10 -47.05
CA GLU A 811 -38.73 0.41 -46.53
C GLU A 811 -38.62 -1.13 -46.32
N GLU A 812 -39.23 -1.81 -45.35
CA GLU A 812 -40.44 -1.59 -44.55
C GLU A 812 -40.43 -2.53 -43.32
N LYS A 813 -41.47 -2.40 -42.50
CA LYS A 813 -41.76 -2.98 -41.19
C LYS A 813 -41.90 -4.53 -41.11
N ALA A 814 -41.69 -5.00 -39.89
CA ALA A 814 -42.49 -5.96 -39.11
C ALA A 814 -42.34 -7.50 -39.26
N SER A 815 -41.93 -8.07 -38.11
CA SER A 815 -42.52 -9.22 -37.39
C SER A 815 -42.02 -10.65 -37.64
N LEU A 816 -42.00 -11.40 -36.53
CA LEU A 816 -41.83 -12.85 -36.33
C LEU A 816 -40.35 -13.30 -36.40
N LYS A 817 -39.68 -13.65 -35.31
CA LYS A 817 -40.03 -14.57 -34.21
C LYS A 817 -39.25 -14.29 -32.94
#